data_AF-A0A8G2EDC4-F1
#
_entry.id   AF-A0A8G2EDC4-F1
#
_cell.length_a   1.000
_cell.length_b   1.000
_cell.length_c   1.000
_cell.angle_alpha   90.00
_cell.angle_beta   90.00
_cell.angle_gamma   90.00
#
_symmetry.space_group_name_H-M   'P 1'
#
loop_
_entity.id
_entity.type
_entity.pdbx_description
1 polymer ?
#
loop_
_entity_poly.entity_id
_entity_poly.type
_entity_poly.pdbx_seq_one_letter_code
_entity_poly.pdbx_strand_id
1 'polypeptide(L)'
;MNLQDASGALRKALFRVSRVLVSIIPGRRLSVFGSGSDMISLILVVNLDRQPKRWQRLIRELKRFRTTDGSPLTSITQRLPAVDARDGRAIAATADVDTIYNIGDQLYVQPDFRLAAHFKVDEPIKMTRQEIAVARSHIEVWKAVATGNDKYVLVLEDDVWFKLGAAVAITRGWQAAIRRCSTKGGPHLLYLSYEDAGGTAERVDCCEDLFRPVRGLWFLSGYVLSRDGAEALLRAMPVIGPVDLWMNYRFHELGALALSSPVIQQRQDSGSDNSYSILPYLARAGIIDAGSGLMAPDLPNTGPVLVWVSEGEREGLAMALAMLGLRVRIFDANDEVIQEHDLLNLFEIFDALINPRLTPCALNIVYSRMDIRFISEMKTTKIFNLEVKRLPSSRILILLDNESDFQMWEPLCLFLNLPKPAQNFPNRATSKSRLFRADRPISVGRSGQNSTRKGWSLDISPWVLPPQCNWEPSLPSGRPAPPAGRCRFFSEMVSATPSFIGLVETFPGNMASFTQKGLVYKADGAHLIINKKPIGSRPYSSGAFVSAQSFEYGRFVAEIKAARGSGLVTGFFLHRDSPRQEIDVEISGDDPNSMLVNVYFNPGDDGATLGFGYRGSPHRVELGFDATLEFHRYTIDWRPGRIVWSVDDRIVHERVSWDPTPIPHLPMRLHANLWAPRSEELAGRINDDALPATATFKRVSVWE
;
A
#
# COMPACT_ATOMS: atom_id res chain seq x y z
N MET A 1 2.04 -2.95 16.51
CA MET A 1 1.55 -1.89 15.58
C MET A 1 0.57 -0.97 16.31
N ASN A 2 0.90 0.30 16.57
CA ASN A 2 0.11 1.16 17.47
C ASN A 2 -0.33 2.44 16.73
N LEU A 3 -1.61 2.49 16.36
CA LEU A 3 -2.26 3.58 15.65
C LEU A 3 -3.22 4.28 16.63
N GLN A 4 -2.75 5.38 17.23
CA GLN A 4 -3.63 6.39 17.80
C GLN A 4 -3.14 7.79 17.40
N ASP A 5 -4.10 8.56 16.91
CA ASP A 5 -4.03 9.79 16.15
C ASP A 5 -3.44 11.02 16.86
N ALA A 6 -3.15 12.03 16.02
CA ALA A 6 -2.94 13.47 16.26
C ALA A 6 -1.80 13.92 17.21
N SER A 7 -1.35 13.09 18.15
CA SER A 7 -0.20 13.37 19.03
C SER A 7 1.16 13.02 18.42
N GLY A 8 1.18 12.44 17.22
CA GLY A 8 2.34 11.76 16.62
C GLY A 8 3.57 12.65 16.43
N ALA A 9 3.42 13.88 15.93
CA ALA A 9 4.57 14.76 15.70
C ALA A 9 5.22 15.22 17.01
N LEU A 10 4.40 15.62 17.99
CA LEU A 10 4.85 16.03 19.32
C LEU A 10 5.45 14.84 20.09
N ARG A 11 4.83 13.66 20.02
CA ARG A 11 5.33 12.42 20.62
C ARG A 11 6.64 11.95 19.97
N LYS A 12 6.78 12.07 18.65
CA LYS A 12 8.04 11.81 17.92
C LYS A 12 9.12 12.82 18.31
N ALA A 13 8.79 14.10 18.46
CA ALA A 13 9.71 15.13 18.91
C ALA A 13 10.15 14.92 20.37
N LEU A 14 9.21 14.68 21.28
CA LEU A 14 9.48 14.34 22.69
C LEU A 14 10.31 13.06 22.81
N PHE A 15 10.01 12.03 22.00
CA PHE A 15 10.81 10.81 21.95
C PHE A 15 12.25 11.14 21.50
N ARG A 16 12.43 11.91 20.41
CA ARG A 16 13.75 12.34 19.94
C ARG A 16 14.54 13.10 21.00
N VAL A 17 13.92 14.09 21.66
CA VAL A 17 14.54 14.87 22.74
C VAL A 17 14.93 13.95 23.91
N SER A 18 14.03 13.08 24.35
CA SER A 18 14.32 12.11 25.41
C SER A 18 15.50 11.18 25.04
N ARG A 19 15.64 10.81 23.77
CA ARG A 19 16.72 9.93 23.30
C ARG A 19 18.06 10.66 23.24
N VAL A 20 18.07 11.93 22.85
CA VAL A 20 19.29 12.75 22.94
C VAL A 20 19.75 12.83 24.39
N LEU A 21 18.84 13.13 25.32
CA LEU A 21 19.14 13.20 26.76
C LEU A 21 19.65 11.85 27.32
N VAL A 22 18.98 10.74 26.98
CA VAL A 22 19.40 9.40 27.43
C VAL A 22 20.70 8.92 26.78
N SER A 23 21.02 9.39 25.57
CA SER A 23 22.30 9.07 24.91
C SER A 23 23.53 9.68 25.61
N ILE A 24 23.32 10.70 26.43
CA ILE A 24 24.36 11.35 27.25
C ILE A 24 24.58 10.57 28.57
N ILE A 25 23.60 9.76 28.99
CA ILE A 25 23.74 8.92 30.18
C ILE A 25 24.61 7.69 29.84
N PRO A 26 25.77 7.51 30.50
CA PRO A 26 26.64 6.37 30.22
C PRO A 26 25.90 5.07 30.51
N GLY A 27 25.99 4.13 29.57
CA GLY A 27 25.52 2.78 29.75
C GLY A 27 26.40 2.06 30.77
N ARG A 28 25.78 1.21 31.60
CA ARG A 28 26.51 0.36 32.54
C ARG A 28 27.32 -0.70 31.78
N ARG A 29 28.35 -1.25 32.44
CA ARG A 29 29.12 -2.38 31.94
C ARG A 29 28.20 -3.58 31.72
N LEU A 30 28.31 -4.20 30.55
CA LEU A 30 27.62 -5.42 30.17
C LEU A 30 28.61 -6.58 30.35
N SER A 31 28.55 -7.25 31.49
CA SER A 31 29.51 -8.29 31.90
C SER A 31 29.41 -9.61 31.13
N VAL A 32 28.59 -9.65 30.07
CA VAL A 32 28.34 -10.83 29.24
C VAL A 32 28.88 -10.70 27.82
N PHE A 33 29.51 -9.56 27.50
CA PHE A 33 30.16 -9.31 26.20
C PHE A 33 31.68 -9.31 26.34
N GLY A 34 32.38 -10.04 25.48
CA GLY A 34 33.84 -10.17 25.51
C GLY A 34 34.35 -11.48 24.88
N SER A 35 35.61 -11.82 25.14
CA SER A 35 36.36 -12.91 24.50
C SER A 35 36.30 -14.28 25.20
N GLY A 36 35.31 -14.52 26.06
CA GLY A 36 35.13 -15.80 26.77
C GLY A 36 34.29 -16.82 26.00
N SER A 37 34.45 -18.11 26.29
CA SER A 37 33.70 -19.20 25.63
C SER A 37 32.18 -19.14 25.84
N ASP A 38 31.73 -18.53 26.94
CA ASP A 38 30.32 -18.32 27.27
C ASP A 38 29.87 -16.86 27.13
N MET A 39 30.67 -16.04 26.46
CA MET A 39 30.40 -14.62 26.24
C MET A 39 29.87 -14.37 24.84
N ILE A 40 29.12 -13.27 24.69
CA ILE A 40 28.74 -12.75 23.39
C ILE A 40 29.92 -11.96 22.83
N SER A 41 30.59 -12.50 21.82
CA SER A 41 31.87 -11.97 21.32
C SER A 41 31.70 -11.05 20.12
N LEU A 42 30.56 -11.11 19.43
CA LEU A 42 30.27 -10.30 18.25
C LEU A 42 28.85 -9.72 18.28
N ILE A 43 28.70 -8.52 17.74
CA ILE A 43 27.42 -7.89 17.44
C ILE A 43 27.33 -7.70 15.93
N LEU A 44 26.37 -8.35 15.27
CA LEU A 44 26.03 -8.12 13.87
C LEU A 44 24.82 -7.18 13.78
N VAL A 45 24.96 -6.14 12.98
CA VAL A 45 23.88 -5.18 12.73
C VAL A 45 23.45 -5.25 11.28
N VAL A 46 22.19 -5.59 11.06
CA VAL A 46 21.54 -5.54 9.75
C VAL A 46 21.19 -4.09 9.43
N ASN A 47 21.79 -3.53 8.38
CA ASN A 47 21.56 -2.14 7.98
C ASN A 47 21.58 -1.98 6.46
N LEU A 48 20.59 -1.25 5.92
CA LEU A 48 20.54 -0.91 4.49
C LEU A 48 21.64 0.11 4.13
N ASP A 49 22.30 -0.07 2.99
CA ASP A 49 23.34 0.86 2.48
C ASP A 49 22.80 2.28 2.30
N ARG A 50 21.54 2.41 1.86
CA ARG A 50 20.85 3.70 1.72
C ARG A 50 20.44 4.36 3.04
N GLN A 51 20.67 3.73 4.20
CA GLN A 51 20.28 4.24 5.51
C GLN A 51 21.49 4.53 6.43
N PRO A 52 22.50 5.32 6.01
CA PRO A 52 23.69 5.59 6.84
C PRO A 52 23.36 6.36 8.13
N LYS A 53 22.27 7.14 8.13
CA LYS A 53 21.78 7.86 9.32
C LYS A 53 21.23 6.92 10.39
N ARG A 54 20.68 5.73 10.03
CA ARG A 54 20.23 4.72 11.00
C ARG A 54 21.44 4.07 11.67
N TRP A 55 22.42 3.66 10.88
CA TRP A 55 23.72 3.17 11.35
C TRP A 55 24.39 4.13 12.36
N GLN A 56 24.54 5.41 12.01
CA GLN A 56 25.14 6.41 12.90
C GLN A 56 24.36 6.61 14.21
N ARG A 57 23.05 6.40 14.21
CA ARG A 57 22.22 6.48 15.42
C ARG A 57 22.43 5.26 16.30
N LEU A 58 22.41 4.06 15.72
CA LEU A 58 22.66 2.83 16.46
C LEU A 58 24.07 2.81 17.08
N ILE A 59 25.09 3.22 16.32
CA ILE A 59 26.45 3.31 16.84
C ILE A 59 26.55 4.26 18.03
N ARG A 60 25.83 5.39 18.03
CA ARG A 60 25.77 6.28 19.20
C ARG A 60 25.10 5.61 20.40
N GLU A 61 24.07 4.80 20.18
CA GLU A 61 23.41 4.03 21.24
C GLU A 61 24.37 2.98 21.83
N LEU A 62 25.06 2.20 20.99
CA LEU A 62 26.00 1.16 21.44
C LEU A 62 27.23 1.74 22.14
N LYS A 63 27.70 2.94 21.75
CA LYS A 63 28.81 3.66 22.42
C LYS A 63 28.55 3.95 23.89
N ARG A 64 27.30 3.85 24.37
CA ARG A 64 26.97 4.05 25.78
C ARG A 64 27.48 2.89 26.63
N PHE A 65 27.54 1.67 26.08
CA PHE A 65 27.85 0.46 26.83
C PHE A 65 29.32 0.06 26.71
N ARG A 66 29.77 -0.78 27.64
CA ARG A 66 31.13 -1.33 27.68
C ARG A 66 31.08 -2.85 27.87
N THR A 67 32.00 -3.57 27.25
CA THR A 67 32.26 -5.00 27.45
C THR A 67 32.84 -5.28 28.84
N THR A 68 33.00 -6.55 29.19
CA THR A 68 33.60 -6.99 30.46
C THR A 68 35.00 -6.44 30.68
N ASP A 69 35.83 -6.38 29.65
CA ASP A 69 37.18 -5.80 29.66
C ASP A 69 37.19 -4.26 29.65
N GLY A 70 36.03 -3.61 29.47
CA GLY A 70 35.91 -2.15 29.47
C GLY A 70 36.05 -1.48 28.10
N SER A 71 36.17 -2.26 27.04
CA SER A 71 36.11 -1.78 25.66
C SER A 71 34.68 -1.31 25.29
N PRO A 72 34.50 -0.30 24.42
CA PRO A 72 33.18 0.06 23.91
C PRO A 72 32.52 -1.11 23.16
N LEU A 73 31.20 -1.33 23.30
CA LEU A 73 30.52 -2.38 22.51
C LEU A 73 30.74 -2.23 20.99
N THR A 74 30.97 -0.99 20.53
CA THR A 74 31.28 -0.73 19.12
C THR A 74 32.58 -1.39 18.63
N SER A 75 33.49 -1.81 19.50
CA SER A 75 34.71 -2.53 19.10
C SER A 75 34.43 -3.95 18.63
N ILE A 76 33.32 -4.54 19.05
CA ILE A 76 32.85 -5.87 18.64
C ILE A 76 31.60 -5.79 17.77
N THR A 77 31.29 -4.60 17.22
CA THR A 77 30.12 -4.40 16.35
C THR A 77 30.55 -4.38 14.90
N GLN A 78 29.96 -5.26 14.08
CA GLN A 78 30.15 -5.30 12.65
C GLN A 78 28.84 -5.01 11.93
N ARG A 79 28.95 -4.28 10.82
CA ARG A 79 27.83 -3.98 9.94
C ARG A 79 27.68 -5.11 8.93
N LEU A 80 26.47 -5.65 8.81
CA LEU A 80 26.08 -6.53 7.72
C LEU A 80 25.12 -5.76 6.78
N PRO A 81 25.44 -5.65 5.47
CA PRO A 81 24.53 -5.05 4.50
C PRO A 81 23.21 -5.84 4.44
N ALA A 82 22.11 -5.14 4.67
CA ALA A 82 20.77 -5.70 4.51
C ALA A 82 20.39 -5.81 3.03
N VAL A 83 19.59 -6.81 2.69
CA VAL A 83 18.98 -6.93 1.36
C VAL A 83 17.97 -5.80 1.18
N ASP A 84 18.10 -5.03 0.09
CA ASP A 84 17.17 -3.94 -0.21
C ASP A 84 15.97 -4.45 -1.03
N ALA A 85 14.76 -4.19 -0.54
CA ALA A 85 13.52 -4.49 -1.25
C ALA A 85 13.44 -3.86 -2.65
N ARG A 86 14.25 -2.83 -2.94
CA ARG A 86 14.34 -2.13 -4.23
C ARG A 86 15.27 -2.81 -5.23
N ASP A 87 16.11 -3.76 -4.80
CA ASP A 87 16.89 -4.59 -5.72
C ASP A 87 16.06 -5.80 -6.12
N GLY A 88 15.67 -5.87 -7.40
CA GLY A 88 14.85 -6.96 -7.93
C GLY A 88 15.62 -8.25 -8.22
N ARG A 89 16.97 -8.22 -8.26
CA ARG A 89 17.80 -9.43 -8.49
C ARG A 89 18.05 -10.20 -7.22
N ALA A 90 18.40 -9.50 -6.13
CA ALA A 90 17.99 -9.95 -4.80
C ALA A 90 16.47 -10.17 -4.80
N ILE A 91 15.77 -10.85 -3.90
CA ILE A 91 14.30 -11.06 -4.00
C ILE A 91 13.85 -12.04 -5.11
N ALA A 92 14.30 -11.92 -6.37
CA ALA A 92 13.92 -12.88 -7.42
C ALA A 92 14.53 -14.28 -7.23
N ALA A 93 15.66 -14.37 -6.52
CA ALA A 93 16.22 -15.64 -6.08
C ALA A 93 15.40 -16.22 -4.91
N THR A 94 14.37 -17.01 -5.22
CA THR A 94 13.38 -17.55 -4.25
C THR A 94 13.74 -18.90 -3.65
N ALA A 95 14.91 -19.48 -3.94
CA ALA A 95 15.28 -20.79 -3.39
C ALA A 95 15.35 -20.79 -1.84
N ASP A 96 15.70 -19.64 -1.25
CA ASP A 96 15.88 -19.49 0.20
C ASP A 96 14.57 -19.12 0.94
N VAL A 97 13.57 -18.58 0.22
CA VAL A 97 12.33 -18.03 0.80
C VAL A 97 11.12 -18.43 -0.05
N ASP A 98 10.18 -19.16 0.55
CA ASP A 98 8.85 -19.35 -0.01
C ASP A 98 8.00 -18.10 0.26
N THR A 99 7.63 -17.43 -0.82
CA THR A 99 6.95 -16.12 -0.79
C THR A 99 5.44 -16.23 -0.55
N ILE A 100 4.90 -17.45 -0.50
CA ILE A 100 3.49 -17.70 -0.23
C ILE A 100 3.38 -18.43 1.09
N TYR A 101 2.61 -17.86 2.01
CA TYR A 101 2.18 -18.49 3.26
C TYR A 101 0.66 -18.40 3.36
N ASN A 102 0.04 -19.05 4.34
CA ASN A 102 -1.41 -19.10 4.43
C ASN A 102 -1.94 -18.38 5.66
N ILE A 103 -3.24 -18.05 5.64
CA ILE A 103 -3.95 -17.54 6.81
C ILE A 103 -3.78 -18.45 8.03
N GLY A 104 -3.69 -19.76 7.82
CA GLY A 104 -3.41 -20.73 8.88
C GLY A 104 -2.08 -20.48 9.60
N ASP A 105 -1.06 -20.06 8.89
CA ASP A 105 0.25 -19.78 9.48
C ASP A 105 0.20 -18.52 10.35
N GLN A 106 -0.55 -17.51 9.90
CA GLN A 106 -0.85 -16.33 10.72
C GLN A 106 -1.65 -16.70 11.97
N LEU A 107 -2.69 -17.53 11.84
CA LEU A 107 -3.56 -17.95 12.94
C LEU A 107 -2.83 -18.84 13.96
N TYR A 108 -1.81 -19.59 13.52
CA TYR A 108 -0.96 -20.34 14.44
C TYR A 108 -0.20 -19.40 15.38
N VAL A 109 0.41 -18.34 14.83
CA VAL A 109 1.19 -17.36 15.61
C VAL A 109 0.29 -16.42 16.41
N GLN A 110 -0.77 -15.90 15.79
CA GLN A 110 -1.73 -14.98 16.39
C GLN A 110 -3.16 -15.46 16.15
N PRO A 111 -3.70 -16.33 17.01
CA PRO A 111 -5.09 -16.76 16.91
C PRO A 111 -6.04 -15.56 16.97
N ASP A 112 -6.88 -15.39 15.95
CA ASP A 112 -7.95 -14.39 15.93
C ASP A 112 -9.23 -15.03 15.36
N PHE A 113 -10.28 -15.06 16.17
CA PHE A 113 -11.56 -15.68 15.81
C PHE A 113 -12.25 -14.98 14.64
N ARG A 114 -12.04 -13.66 14.48
CA ARG A 114 -12.61 -12.91 13.35
C ARG A 114 -11.87 -13.31 12.10
N LEU A 115 -10.54 -13.33 12.10
CA LEU A 115 -9.78 -13.73 10.91
C LEU A 115 -10.19 -15.14 10.45
N ALA A 116 -10.27 -16.09 11.38
CA ALA A 116 -10.69 -17.47 11.11
C ALA A 116 -12.15 -17.61 10.64
N ALA A 117 -13.02 -16.66 10.97
CA ALA A 117 -14.42 -16.66 10.51
C ALA A 117 -14.59 -16.16 9.08
N HIS A 118 -13.63 -15.39 8.56
CA HIS A 118 -13.73 -14.76 7.23
C HIS A 118 -12.89 -15.46 6.16
N PHE A 119 -11.78 -16.07 6.56
CA PHE A 119 -10.84 -16.70 5.63
C PHE A 119 -10.59 -18.16 5.98
N LYS A 120 -10.40 -18.98 4.95
CA LYS A 120 -10.00 -20.37 5.14
C LYS A 120 -8.55 -20.44 5.57
N VAL A 121 -8.19 -21.50 6.27
CA VAL A 121 -6.83 -21.75 6.77
C VAL A 121 -5.82 -21.89 5.62
N ASP A 122 -6.26 -22.38 4.46
CA ASP A 122 -5.47 -22.57 3.24
C ASP A 122 -5.52 -21.36 2.28
N GLU A 123 -6.13 -20.24 2.68
CA GLU A 123 -6.15 -19.02 1.87
C GLU A 123 -4.72 -18.46 1.72
N PRO A 124 -4.19 -18.34 0.49
CA PRO A 124 -2.80 -17.95 0.26
C PRO A 124 -2.60 -16.44 0.41
N ILE A 125 -1.49 -16.08 1.04
CA ILE A 125 -1.02 -14.71 1.23
C ILE A 125 0.36 -14.59 0.59
N LYS A 126 0.47 -13.67 -0.37
CA LYS A 126 1.75 -13.36 -1.02
C LYS A 126 2.49 -12.31 -0.21
N MET A 127 3.73 -12.62 0.16
CA MET A 127 4.63 -11.69 0.84
C MET A 127 4.88 -10.43 0.01
N THR A 128 5.09 -9.32 0.71
CA THR A 128 5.62 -8.10 0.09
C THR A 128 7.11 -8.27 -0.22
N ARG A 129 7.63 -7.46 -1.16
CA ARG A 129 9.08 -7.42 -1.44
C ARG A 129 9.90 -7.06 -0.20
N GLN A 130 9.33 -6.23 0.68
CA GLN A 130 9.93 -5.85 1.95
C GLN A 130 10.03 -7.03 2.91
N GLU A 131 8.98 -7.83 3.05
CA GLU A 131 9.02 -9.04 3.88
C GLU A 131 10.06 -10.03 3.36
N ILE A 132 10.14 -10.22 2.03
CA ILE A 132 11.17 -11.09 1.42
C ILE A 132 12.57 -10.56 1.69
N ALA A 133 12.78 -9.24 1.55
CA ALA A 133 14.08 -8.61 1.80
C ALA A 133 14.51 -8.73 3.28
N VAL A 134 13.58 -8.57 4.21
CA VAL A 134 13.83 -8.79 5.65
C VAL A 134 14.21 -10.26 5.90
N ALA A 135 13.44 -11.22 5.39
CA ALA A 135 13.75 -12.64 5.53
C ALA A 135 15.14 -12.99 5.00
N ARG A 136 15.47 -12.55 3.78
CA ARG A 136 16.80 -12.77 3.19
C ARG A 136 17.91 -12.10 3.98
N SER A 137 17.69 -10.91 4.53
CA SER A 137 18.68 -10.24 5.38
C SER A 137 19.01 -11.07 6.63
N HIS A 138 18.01 -11.68 7.26
CA HIS A 138 18.25 -12.60 8.38
C HIS A 138 18.93 -13.91 7.96
N ILE A 139 18.60 -14.44 6.78
CA ILE A 139 19.30 -15.61 6.23
C ILE A 139 20.79 -15.32 6.03
N GLU A 140 21.15 -14.15 5.50
CA GLU A 140 22.56 -13.75 5.38
C GLU A 140 23.24 -13.57 6.74
N VAL A 141 22.52 -13.08 7.76
CA VAL A 141 23.01 -13.10 9.14
C VAL A 141 23.29 -14.54 9.59
N TRP A 142 22.36 -15.47 9.36
CA TRP A 142 22.55 -16.86 9.80
C TRP A 142 23.74 -17.51 9.08
N LYS A 143 23.93 -17.26 7.78
CA LYS A 143 25.11 -17.70 7.02
C LYS A 143 26.41 -17.12 7.62
N ALA A 144 26.42 -15.83 7.96
CA ALA A 144 27.57 -15.18 8.60
C ALA A 144 27.87 -15.74 10.00
N VAL A 145 26.85 -16.03 10.81
CA VAL A 145 27.03 -16.63 12.14
C VAL A 145 27.51 -18.08 12.04
N ALA A 146 26.92 -18.88 11.13
CA ALA A 146 27.28 -20.28 10.94
C ALA A 146 28.73 -20.46 10.45
N THR A 147 29.20 -19.56 9.58
CA THR A 147 30.57 -19.60 9.03
C THR A 147 31.61 -18.88 9.88
N GLY A 148 31.18 -18.09 10.87
CA GLY A 148 32.05 -17.33 11.76
C GLY A 148 32.73 -18.18 12.85
N ASN A 149 33.69 -17.56 13.53
CA ASN A 149 34.41 -18.18 14.65
C ASN A 149 33.75 -17.91 16.02
N ASP A 150 32.83 -16.95 16.07
CA ASP A 150 32.16 -16.52 17.29
C ASP A 150 31.07 -17.50 17.71
N LYS A 151 31.17 -18.04 18.94
CA LYS A 151 30.21 -19.02 19.43
C LYS A 151 28.82 -18.42 19.61
N TYR A 152 28.74 -17.17 20.09
CA TYR A 152 27.49 -16.45 20.31
C TYR A 152 27.56 -15.03 19.76
N VAL A 153 26.56 -14.68 18.95
CA VAL A 153 26.48 -13.41 18.24
C VAL A 153 25.18 -12.71 18.60
N LEU A 154 25.25 -11.46 19.03
CA LEU A 154 24.06 -10.61 19.14
C LEU A 154 23.73 -10.05 17.75
N VAL A 155 22.54 -10.35 17.27
CA VAL A 155 21.99 -9.78 16.03
C VAL A 155 21.08 -8.61 16.39
N LEU A 156 21.24 -7.48 15.70
CA LEU A 156 20.41 -6.29 15.84
C LEU A 156 19.95 -5.76 14.47
N GLU A 157 18.76 -5.19 14.41
CA GLU A 157 18.34 -4.29 13.34
C GLU A 157 18.86 -2.86 13.57
N ASP A 158 18.84 -2.02 12.53
CA ASP A 158 19.40 -0.66 12.56
C ASP A 158 18.51 0.40 13.23
N ASP A 159 17.26 0.05 13.55
CA ASP A 159 16.24 0.94 14.10
C ASP A 159 15.83 0.57 15.53
N VAL A 160 16.72 -0.07 16.28
CA VAL A 160 16.50 -0.43 17.69
C VAL A 160 17.04 0.59 18.69
N TRP A 161 16.58 0.48 19.94
CA TRP A 161 17.13 1.17 21.11
C TRP A 161 17.00 0.29 22.37
N PHE A 162 17.80 0.60 23.40
CA PHE A 162 17.85 -0.18 24.64
C PHE A 162 17.09 0.52 25.77
N LYS A 163 16.20 -0.23 26.44
CA LYS A 163 15.47 0.26 27.62
C LYS A 163 16.40 0.62 28.77
N LEU A 164 15.93 1.50 29.66
CA LEU A 164 16.57 1.69 30.96
C LEU A 164 16.60 0.34 31.70
N GLY A 165 17.76 0.00 32.28
CA GLY A 165 17.96 -1.31 32.93
C GLY A 165 18.32 -2.46 31.98
N ALA A 166 18.36 -2.26 30.66
CA ALA A 166 18.67 -3.31 29.70
C ALA A 166 19.99 -4.03 30.01
N ALA A 167 21.03 -3.31 30.45
CA ALA A 167 22.31 -3.93 30.79
C ALA A 167 22.18 -5.00 31.89
N VAL A 168 21.42 -4.69 32.95
CA VAL A 168 21.23 -5.62 34.08
C VAL A 168 20.40 -6.82 33.65
N ALA A 169 19.31 -6.58 32.92
CA ALA A 169 18.41 -7.64 32.46
C ALA A 169 19.08 -8.58 31.45
N ILE A 170 19.86 -8.05 30.49
CA ILE A 170 20.64 -8.87 29.55
C ILE A 170 21.67 -9.72 30.31
N THR A 171 22.40 -9.14 31.26
CA THR A 171 23.38 -9.88 32.07
C THR A 171 22.71 -11.02 32.85
N ARG A 172 21.63 -10.73 33.59
CA ARG A 172 20.91 -11.74 34.39
C ARG A 172 20.34 -12.86 33.52
N GLY A 173 19.64 -12.48 32.45
CA GLY A 173 19.02 -13.43 31.53
C GLY A 173 20.02 -14.30 30.78
N TRP A 174 21.13 -13.73 30.30
CA TRP A 174 22.19 -14.51 29.63
C TRP A 174 22.83 -15.53 30.58
N GLN A 175 23.18 -15.12 31.80
CA GLN A 175 23.73 -16.03 32.79
C GLN A 175 22.75 -17.15 33.16
N ALA A 176 21.46 -16.84 33.26
CA ALA A 176 20.42 -17.84 33.47
C ALA A 176 20.29 -18.82 32.29
N ALA A 177 20.41 -18.32 31.06
CA ALA A 177 20.34 -19.14 29.84
C ALA A 177 21.53 -20.10 29.74
N ILE A 178 22.76 -19.63 29.98
CA ILE A 178 23.98 -20.45 29.99
C ILE A 178 23.89 -21.55 31.06
N ARG A 179 23.51 -21.21 32.30
CA ARG A 179 23.37 -22.20 33.37
C ARG A 179 22.36 -23.30 32.99
N ARG A 180 21.22 -22.90 32.42
CA ARG A 180 20.14 -23.82 32.03
C ARG A 180 20.53 -24.75 30.88
N CYS A 181 21.34 -24.26 29.95
CA CYS A 181 21.74 -25.01 28.75
C CYS A 181 23.15 -25.59 28.84
N SER A 182 23.75 -25.61 30.04
CA SER A 182 25.12 -26.10 30.27
C SER A 182 25.32 -27.56 29.82
N THR A 183 24.33 -28.43 30.05
CA THR A 183 24.36 -29.84 29.60
C THR A 183 24.11 -30.02 28.10
N LYS A 184 23.69 -28.96 27.40
CA LYS A 184 23.38 -28.95 25.96
C LYS A 184 24.39 -28.14 25.15
N GLY A 185 25.52 -27.75 25.72
CA GLY A 185 26.56 -26.97 25.03
C GLY A 185 26.29 -25.46 24.95
N GLY A 186 25.15 -24.98 25.46
CA GLY A 186 24.74 -23.58 25.43
C GLY A 186 23.33 -23.34 24.88
N PRO A 187 22.78 -22.11 25.01
CA PRO A 187 21.52 -21.75 24.37
C PRO A 187 21.73 -21.54 22.86
N HIS A 188 20.84 -22.10 22.03
CA HIS A 188 20.93 -21.86 20.59
C HIS A 188 20.41 -20.48 20.17
N LEU A 189 19.36 -20.01 20.85
CA LEU A 189 18.67 -18.76 20.55
C LEU A 189 18.13 -18.12 21.85
N LEU A 190 18.39 -16.82 22.03
CA LEU A 190 17.82 -16.01 23.10
C LEU A 190 17.23 -14.70 22.54
N TYR A 191 15.93 -14.51 22.65
CA TYR A 191 15.24 -13.28 22.28
C TYR A 191 15.45 -12.17 23.33
N LEU A 192 15.81 -10.97 22.85
CA LEU A 192 15.96 -9.75 23.64
C LEU A 192 14.96 -8.65 23.24
N SER A 193 14.44 -8.73 22.01
CA SER A 193 13.31 -7.94 21.50
C SER A 193 12.19 -8.86 21.06
N TYR A 194 10.96 -8.55 21.45
CA TYR A 194 9.75 -9.14 20.87
C TYR A 194 8.55 -8.25 21.23
N GLU A 195 7.46 -8.40 20.48
CA GLU A 195 6.12 -7.95 20.86
C GLU A 195 5.22 -9.19 20.99
N ASP A 196 4.36 -9.21 22.00
CA ASP A 196 3.34 -10.24 22.14
C ASP A 196 2.31 -10.07 21.01
N ALA A 197 2.00 -11.17 20.31
CA ALA A 197 1.01 -11.24 19.25
C ALA A 197 -0.42 -10.98 19.76
N GLY A 198 -0.75 -9.71 20.03
CA GLY A 198 -2.08 -9.31 20.47
C GLY A 198 -2.49 -9.88 21.83
N GLY A 199 -1.53 -10.26 22.68
CA GLY A 199 -1.79 -10.89 23.98
C GLY A 199 -2.07 -12.39 23.89
N THR A 200 -1.72 -13.04 22.77
CA THR A 200 -1.98 -14.46 22.51
C THR A 200 -0.73 -15.34 22.59
N ALA A 201 0.41 -14.76 22.97
CA ALA A 201 1.66 -15.51 23.10
C ALA A 201 1.53 -16.67 24.11
N GLU A 202 1.90 -17.86 23.66
CA GLU A 202 1.94 -19.07 24.49
C GLU A 202 3.39 -19.31 24.93
N ARG A 203 3.60 -19.46 26.24
CA ARG A 203 4.94 -19.59 26.82
C ARG A 203 4.96 -20.43 28.07
N VAL A 204 6.16 -20.95 28.38
CA VAL A 204 6.45 -21.68 29.62
C VAL A 204 7.53 -20.94 30.39
N ASP A 205 7.14 -20.33 31.52
CA ASP A 205 8.08 -19.61 32.38
C ASP A 205 9.15 -20.56 32.94
N CYS A 206 10.41 -20.15 32.83
CA CYS A 206 11.55 -20.94 33.29
C CYS A 206 12.11 -20.42 34.61
N CYS A 207 12.18 -19.09 34.76
CA CYS A 207 12.54 -18.38 35.98
C CYS A 207 12.09 -16.92 35.88
N GLU A 208 12.38 -16.10 36.90
CA GLU A 208 12.05 -14.66 36.90
C GLU A 208 12.57 -13.93 35.65
N ASP A 209 13.74 -14.32 35.13
CA ASP A 209 14.42 -13.65 34.03
C ASP A 209 14.12 -14.24 32.63
N LEU A 210 13.60 -15.47 32.54
CA LEU A 210 13.46 -16.21 31.28
C LEU A 210 12.17 -17.02 31.15
N PHE A 211 11.69 -17.14 29.91
CA PHE A 211 10.70 -18.14 29.50
C PHE A 211 11.08 -18.85 28.20
N ARG A 212 10.39 -19.96 27.91
CA ARG A 212 10.41 -20.65 26.62
C ARG A 212 9.17 -20.26 25.81
N PRO A 213 9.32 -19.59 24.67
CA PRO A 213 8.17 -19.34 23.79
C PRO A 213 7.73 -20.65 23.13
N VAL A 214 6.42 -20.87 23.08
CA VAL A 214 5.78 -21.90 22.26
C VAL A 214 5.41 -21.30 20.90
N ARG A 215 4.75 -20.13 20.92
CA ARG A 215 4.38 -19.31 19.74
C ARG A 215 3.90 -17.91 20.18
N GLY A 216 3.64 -17.04 19.20
CA GLY A 216 3.07 -15.70 19.38
C GLY A 216 4.08 -14.62 19.75
N LEU A 217 5.34 -14.77 19.36
CA LEU A 217 6.31 -13.67 19.42
C LEU A 217 6.47 -13.03 18.04
N TRP A 218 6.14 -11.74 17.94
CA TRP A 218 6.50 -10.88 16.80
C TRP A 218 7.80 -10.13 17.07
N PHE A 219 8.39 -9.59 16.00
CA PHE A 219 9.61 -8.77 16.00
C PHE A 219 10.90 -9.56 16.26
N LEU A 220 11.76 -9.59 15.24
CA LEU A 220 13.06 -10.26 15.25
C LEU A 220 14.23 -9.26 15.30
N SER A 221 14.04 -8.09 15.93
CA SER A 221 14.99 -6.97 15.86
C SER A 221 16.25 -7.09 16.73
N GLY A 222 16.32 -8.09 17.61
CA GLY A 222 17.31 -8.18 18.67
C GLY A 222 17.31 -9.56 19.35
N TYR A 223 18.28 -10.40 19.01
CA TYR A 223 18.40 -11.76 19.55
C TYR A 223 19.85 -12.23 19.57
N VAL A 224 20.19 -13.11 20.51
CA VAL A 224 21.50 -13.78 20.53
C VAL A 224 21.35 -15.14 19.86
N LEU A 225 22.22 -15.41 18.89
CA LEU A 225 22.24 -16.64 18.11
C LEU A 225 23.59 -17.34 18.29
N SER A 226 23.56 -18.64 18.56
CA SER A 226 24.77 -19.47 18.54
C SER A 226 25.07 -19.95 17.11
N ARG A 227 26.32 -20.38 16.87
CA ARG A 227 26.69 -21.03 15.60
C ARG A 227 25.81 -22.25 15.28
N ASP A 228 25.62 -23.15 16.23
CA ASP A 228 24.80 -24.36 16.06
C ASP A 228 23.32 -24.02 15.81
N GLY A 229 22.83 -22.95 16.45
CA GLY A 229 21.50 -22.40 16.22
C GLY A 229 21.34 -21.82 14.81
N ALA A 230 22.36 -21.12 14.31
CA ALA A 230 22.36 -20.59 12.94
C ALA A 230 22.35 -21.73 11.91
N GLU A 231 23.16 -22.77 12.10
CA GLU A 231 23.14 -23.94 11.23
C GLU A 231 21.81 -24.68 11.26
N ALA A 232 21.16 -24.78 12.43
CA ALA A 232 19.84 -25.39 12.55
C ALA A 232 18.77 -24.61 11.77
N LEU A 233 18.81 -23.27 11.82
CA LEU A 233 17.93 -22.41 11.01
C LEU A 233 18.17 -22.60 9.51
N LEU A 234 19.44 -22.65 9.08
CA LEU A 234 19.80 -22.85 7.67
C LEU A 234 19.37 -24.24 7.16
N ARG A 235 19.45 -25.29 7.99
CA ARG A 235 18.96 -26.64 7.63
C ARG A 235 17.44 -26.72 7.55
N ALA A 236 16.72 -25.84 8.24
CA ALA A 236 15.26 -25.81 8.23
C ALA A 236 14.67 -25.00 7.06
N MET A 237 15.50 -24.34 6.25
CA MET A 237 15.08 -23.57 5.08
C MET A 237 14.34 -24.45 4.04
N PRO A 238 13.46 -23.87 3.21
CA PRO A 238 13.23 -22.43 3.02
C PRO A 238 12.47 -21.75 4.17
N VAL A 239 12.65 -20.44 4.32
CA VAL A 239 11.79 -19.61 5.18
C VAL A 239 10.45 -19.44 4.49
N ILE A 240 9.35 -19.79 5.16
CA ILE A 240 7.98 -19.72 4.61
C ILE A 240 7.27 -18.51 5.23
N GLY A 241 6.95 -17.50 4.41
CA GLY A 241 6.31 -16.28 4.89
C GLY A 241 7.25 -15.29 5.58
N PRO A 242 6.71 -14.28 6.29
CA PRO A 242 7.51 -13.34 7.09
C PRO A 242 8.42 -14.07 8.08
N VAL A 243 9.66 -13.62 8.22
CA VAL A 243 10.68 -14.36 9.00
C VAL A 243 10.32 -14.51 10.47
N ASP A 244 9.72 -13.48 11.07
CA ASP A 244 9.26 -13.52 12.45
C ASP A 244 8.08 -14.48 12.64
N LEU A 245 7.15 -14.55 11.69
CA LEU A 245 6.12 -15.59 11.63
C LEU A 245 6.78 -16.98 11.58
N TRP A 246 7.68 -17.22 10.63
CA TRP A 246 8.32 -18.52 10.45
C TRP A 246 9.15 -18.97 11.67
N MET A 247 9.82 -18.02 12.35
CA MET A 247 10.60 -18.32 13.56
C MET A 247 9.77 -18.97 14.67
N ASN A 248 8.47 -18.69 14.77
CA ASN A 248 7.59 -19.30 15.76
C ASN A 248 7.50 -20.84 15.60
N TYR A 249 7.63 -21.34 14.37
CA TYR A 249 7.67 -22.78 14.10
C TYR A 249 9.00 -23.43 14.44
N ARG A 250 10.06 -22.64 14.66
CA ARG A 250 11.41 -23.13 14.97
C ARG A 250 11.73 -23.11 16.47
N PHE A 251 10.87 -22.53 17.31
CA PHE A 251 11.15 -22.36 18.75
C PHE A 251 11.43 -23.67 19.48
N HIS A 252 10.63 -24.71 19.23
CA HIS A 252 10.81 -26.00 19.88
C HIS A 252 12.13 -26.65 19.49
N GLU A 253 12.44 -26.72 18.18
CA GLU A 253 13.65 -27.33 17.64
C GLU A 253 14.93 -26.61 18.13
N LEU A 254 14.89 -25.27 18.21
CA LEU A 254 16.01 -24.47 18.72
C LEU A 254 16.12 -24.52 20.24
N GLY A 255 15.09 -25.00 20.96
CA GLY A 255 14.99 -24.83 22.40
C GLY A 255 15.05 -23.36 22.81
N ALA A 256 14.37 -22.50 22.05
CA ALA A 256 14.47 -21.05 22.15
C ALA A 256 14.16 -20.55 23.57
N LEU A 257 14.86 -19.50 23.97
CA LEU A 257 14.61 -18.76 25.20
C LEU A 257 14.28 -17.31 24.87
N ALA A 258 13.57 -16.64 25.77
CA ALA A 258 13.32 -15.20 25.70
C ALA A 258 13.43 -14.60 27.09
N LEU A 259 13.88 -13.34 27.17
CA LEU A 259 13.81 -12.59 28.43
C LEU A 259 12.35 -12.38 28.85
N SER A 260 12.03 -12.45 30.14
CA SER A 260 10.68 -12.21 30.68
C SER A 260 10.09 -10.84 30.34
N SER A 261 10.94 -9.88 29.97
CA SER A 261 10.51 -8.60 29.41
C SER A 261 11.47 -8.17 28.30
N PRO A 262 10.97 -7.66 27.15
CA PRO A 262 11.81 -7.23 26.06
C PRO A 262 12.57 -5.96 26.45
N VAL A 263 13.88 -5.96 26.24
CA VAL A 263 14.81 -4.88 26.65
C VAL A 263 15.33 -4.09 25.46
N ILE A 264 15.18 -4.64 24.26
CA ILE A 264 15.44 -3.99 22.98
C ILE A 264 14.09 -3.73 22.31
N GLN A 265 13.88 -2.52 21.82
CA GLN A 265 12.66 -2.13 21.11
C GLN A 265 12.98 -1.38 19.83
N GLN A 266 12.10 -1.50 18.85
CA GLN A 266 12.14 -0.67 17.66
C GLN A 266 11.78 0.79 17.99
N ARG A 267 12.35 1.70 17.21
CA ARG A 267 12.13 3.14 17.34
C ARG A 267 10.83 3.55 16.66
N GLN A 268 10.06 4.42 17.31
CA GLN A 268 8.80 4.96 16.78
C GLN A 268 8.95 6.35 16.12
N ASP A 269 10.15 6.91 16.11
CA ASP A 269 10.44 8.27 15.60
C ASP A 269 10.94 8.33 14.15
N SER A 270 10.96 7.18 13.48
CA SER A 270 11.31 7.01 12.07
C SER A 270 10.17 6.31 11.36
N GLY A 271 9.89 6.68 10.09
CA GLY A 271 8.98 5.89 9.26
C GLY A 271 9.57 4.51 9.00
N SER A 272 8.75 3.46 9.07
CA SER A 272 9.14 2.15 8.58
C SER A 272 8.96 2.12 7.07
N ASP A 273 9.95 1.60 6.35
CA ASP A 273 9.84 1.34 4.91
C ASP A 273 9.14 -0.01 4.64
N ASN A 274 8.76 -0.75 5.71
CA ASN A 274 8.17 -2.08 5.61
C ASN A 274 6.69 -2.02 5.20
N SER A 275 6.27 -3.02 4.44
CA SER A 275 4.87 -3.27 4.10
C SER A 275 4.52 -4.69 4.50
N TYR A 276 3.35 -4.89 5.10
CA TYR A 276 2.94 -6.17 5.68
C TYR A 276 1.78 -6.77 4.90
N SER A 277 1.97 -7.98 4.39
CA SER A 277 1.03 -8.65 3.50
C SER A 277 -0.29 -9.06 4.18
N ILE A 278 -0.30 -9.18 5.51
CA ILE A 278 -1.48 -9.57 6.29
C ILE A 278 -2.48 -8.42 6.50
N LEU A 279 -2.07 -7.16 6.38
CA LEU A 279 -2.91 -6.00 6.74
C LEU A 279 -4.23 -5.93 5.97
N PRO A 280 -4.27 -6.16 4.63
CA PRO A 280 -5.53 -6.18 3.90
C PRO A 280 -6.52 -7.21 4.43
N TYR A 281 -6.05 -8.38 4.86
CA TYR A 281 -6.88 -9.43 5.45
C TYR A 281 -7.42 -9.04 6.83
N LEU A 282 -6.58 -8.44 7.68
CA LEU A 282 -7.03 -7.93 8.99
C LEU A 282 -8.06 -6.82 8.84
N ALA A 283 -7.90 -5.94 7.85
CA ALA A 283 -8.86 -4.88 7.56
C ALA A 283 -10.20 -5.47 7.07
N ARG A 284 -10.13 -6.45 6.17
CA ARG A 284 -11.28 -7.19 5.64
C ARG A 284 -12.02 -8.01 6.70
N ALA A 285 -11.31 -8.54 7.69
CA ALA A 285 -11.92 -9.19 8.86
C ALA A 285 -12.44 -8.20 9.93
N GLY A 286 -12.27 -6.88 9.73
CA GLY A 286 -12.67 -5.87 10.70
C GLY A 286 -11.87 -5.89 12.00
N ILE A 287 -10.65 -6.41 11.98
CA ILE A 287 -9.72 -6.46 13.12
C ILE A 287 -9.04 -5.11 13.29
N ILE A 288 -8.60 -4.53 12.17
CA ILE A 288 -8.02 -3.19 12.11
C ILE A 288 -8.93 -2.28 11.29
N ASP A 289 -9.00 -1.02 11.71
CA ASP A 289 -9.75 0.02 11.01
C ASP A 289 -8.80 1.08 10.45
N ALA A 290 -7.66 0.61 9.95
CA ALA A 290 -6.59 1.38 9.36
C ALA A 290 -6.63 1.12 7.84
N GLY A 291 -7.05 2.12 7.07
CA GLY A 291 -6.75 2.15 5.65
C GLY A 291 -5.23 2.19 5.46
N SER A 292 -4.73 1.70 4.34
CA SER A 292 -3.36 1.89 3.86
C SER A 292 -3.05 3.37 3.56
N GLY A 293 -3.54 4.30 4.37
CA GLY A 293 -3.44 5.75 4.24
C GLY A 293 -2.02 6.24 4.47
N LEU A 294 -1.09 5.70 3.68
CA LEU A 294 0.10 6.40 3.28
C LEU A 294 -0.39 7.68 2.62
N MET A 295 0.17 8.81 3.05
CA MET A 295 0.06 10.03 2.26
C MET A 295 0.70 9.76 0.90
N ALA A 296 0.10 10.27 -0.16
CA ALA A 296 0.71 10.23 -1.47
C ALA A 296 2.12 10.87 -1.41
N PRO A 297 3.06 10.46 -2.27
CA PRO A 297 4.37 11.09 -2.31
C PRO A 297 4.22 12.60 -2.53
N ASP A 298 5.09 13.40 -1.88
CA ASP A 298 5.17 14.84 -2.15
C ASP A 298 5.41 15.06 -3.65
N LEU A 299 4.82 16.13 -4.19
CA LEU A 299 5.04 16.52 -5.58
C LEU A 299 6.55 16.70 -5.83
N PRO A 300 7.12 15.99 -6.81
CA PRO A 300 8.55 16.01 -7.05
C PRO A 300 9.02 17.39 -7.51
N ASN A 301 10.03 17.96 -6.84
CA ASN A 301 10.63 19.25 -7.23
C ASN A 301 11.68 19.08 -8.34
N THR A 302 11.32 18.39 -9.43
CA THR A 302 12.26 18.02 -10.50
C THR A 302 12.30 19.00 -11.65
N GLY A 303 11.37 19.96 -11.69
CA GLY A 303 11.09 20.76 -12.89
C GLY A 303 10.37 19.93 -13.95
N PRO A 304 9.89 20.57 -15.04
CA PRO A 304 9.16 19.87 -16.09
C PRO A 304 10.03 18.85 -16.83
N VAL A 305 9.42 17.74 -17.23
CA VAL A 305 10.09 16.64 -17.94
C VAL A 305 9.51 16.50 -19.34
N LEU A 306 10.36 16.54 -20.35
CA LEU A 306 9.98 16.23 -21.73
C LEU A 306 10.58 14.89 -22.15
N VAL A 307 9.76 14.07 -22.77
CA VAL A 307 10.12 12.69 -23.11
C VAL A 307 9.87 12.44 -24.59
N TRP A 308 10.84 11.84 -25.30
CA TRP A 308 10.66 11.37 -26.68
C TRP A 308 11.04 9.89 -26.84
N VAL A 309 10.04 9.04 -27.03
CA VAL A 309 10.16 7.57 -27.06
C VAL A 309 9.30 6.95 -28.16
N SER A 310 9.64 5.74 -28.59
CA SER A 310 8.93 5.00 -29.64
C SER A 310 7.51 4.60 -29.22
N GLU A 311 6.64 4.20 -30.17
CA GLU A 311 5.20 4.00 -29.91
C GLU A 311 4.86 2.94 -28.85
N GLY A 312 5.68 1.89 -28.73
CA GLY A 312 5.43 0.76 -27.83
C GLY A 312 5.79 1.02 -26.37
N GLU A 313 6.76 1.89 -26.11
CA GLU A 313 7.35 2.10 -24.77
C GLU A 313 6.77 3.31 -24.02
N ARG A 314 5.85 4.06 -24.65
CA ARG A 314 5.23 5.27 -24.06
C ARG A 314 4.58 5.00 -22.72
N GLU A 315 3.84 3.89 -22.60
CA GLU A 315 2.93 3.65 -21.48
C GLU A 315 3.63 3.08 -20.25
N GLY A 316 4.60 2.18 -20.45
CA GLY A 316 5.44 1.70 -19.35
C GLY A 316 6.22 2.86 -18.73
N LEU A 317 6.88 3.68 -19.55
CA LEU A 317 7.59 4.85 -19.06
C LEU A 317 6.65 5.90 -18.43
N ALA A 318 5.48 6.16 -19.04
CA ALA A 318 4.48 7.05 -18.47
C ALA A 318 3.99 6.57 -17.11
N MET A 319 3.70 5.27 -16.99
CA MET A 319 3.30 4.65 -15.74
C MET A 319 4.42 4.76 -14.71
N ALA A 320 5.68 4.57 -15.10
CA ALA A 320 6.82 4.70 -14.20
C ALA A 320 6.96 6.13 -13.67
N LEU A 321 6.84 7.14 -14.54
CA LEU A 321 6.82 8.54 -14.14
C LEU A 321 5.64 8.86 -13.23
N ALA A 322 4.45 8.31 -13.51
CA ALA A 322 3.29 8.45 -12.63
C ALA A 322 3.54 7.81 -11.26
N MET A 323 4.14 6.62 -11.19
CA MET A 323 4.53 5.97 -9.92
C MET A 323 5.55 6.78 -9.12
N LEU A 324 6.36 7.62 -9.78
CA LEU A 324 7.27 8.57 -9.13
C LEU A 324 6.58 9.87 -8.67
N GLY A 325 5.26 9.99 -8.87
CA GLY A 325 4.46 11.14 -8.44
C GLY A 325 4.34 12.25 -9.48
N LEU A 326 4.69 12.01 -10.75
CA LEU A 326 4.52 13.00 -11.82
C LEU A 326 3.14 12.91 -12.47
N ARG A 327 2.54 14.04 -12.82
CA ARG A 327 1.39 14.13 -13.73
C ARG A 327 1.88 14.02 -15.17
N VAL A 328 1.44 12.99 -15.86
CA VAL A 328 1.97 12.62 -17.18
C VAL A 328 0.92 12.79 -18.27
N ARG A 329 1.27 13.49 -19.35
CA ARG A 329 0.47 13.55 -20.58
C ARG A 329 1.21 12.91 -21.74
N ILE A 330 0.56 11.95 -22.41
CA ILE A 330 1.02 11.37 -23.67
C ILE A 330 0.34 12.10 -24.84
N PHE A 331 1.13 12.41 -25.87
CA PHE A 331 0.66 12.92 -27.15
C PHE A 331 0.72 11.82 -28.22
N ASP A 332 -0.36 11.70 -28.99
CA ASP A 332 -0.45 10.84 -30.18
C ASP A 332 -0.04 11.61 -31.44
N ALA A 333 0.22 10.89 -32.53
CA ALA A 333 0.67 11.50 -33.80
C ALA A 333 -0.32 12.53 -34.36
N ASN A 334 -1.61 12.36 -34.07
CA ASN A 334 -2.69 13.23 -34.56
C ASN A 334 -2.94 14.46 -33.67
N ASP A 335 -2.26 14.57 -32.53
CA ASP A 335 -2.40 15.76 -31.68
C ASP A 335 -1.82 17.00 -32.36
N GLU A 336 -2.43 18.14 -32.04
CA GLU A 336 -2.02 19.45 -32.56
C GLU A 336 -0.60 19.81 -32.14
N VAL A 337 0.06 20.60 -32.99
CA VAL A 337 1.40 21.11 -32.69
C VAL A 337 1.29 22.21 -31.64
N ILE A 338 1.95 21.99 -30.50
CA ILE A 338 1.95 22.84 -29.32
C ILE A 338 2.73 24.13 -29.62
N GLN A 339 2.05 25.26 -29.42
CA GLN A 339 2.62 26.60 -29.52
C GLN A 339 3.26 27.03 -28.18
N GLU A 340 4.00 28.13 -28.19
CA GLU A 340 4.64 28.69 -27.00
C GLU A 340 3.67 28.93 -25.84
N HIS A 341 2.51 29.55 -26.12
CA HIS A 341 1.54 29.88 -25.08
C HIS A 341 0.91 28.64 -24.44
N ASP A 342 0.60 27.63 -25.26
CA ASP A 342 0.03 26.37 -24.78
C ASP A 342 1.02 25.57 -23.93
N LEU A 343 2.30 25.63 -24.28
CA LEU A 343 3.35 24.89 -23.60
C LEU A 343 3.47 25.30 -22.12
N LEU A 344 3.40 26.60 -21.82
CA LEU A 344 3.46 27.10 -20.44
C LEU A 344 2.25 26.63 -19.63
N ASN A 345 1.05 26.71 -20.21
CA ASN A 345 -0.17 26.20 -19.57
C ASN A 345 -0.09 24.70 -19.29
N LEU A 346 0.48 23.92 -20.23
CA LEU A 346 0.67 22.48 -20.04
C LEU A 346 1.59 22.17 -18.86
N PHE A 347 2.63 22.97 -18.62
CA PHE A 347 3.53 22.78 -17.48
C PHE A 347 2.93 23.17 -16.13
N GLU A 348 1.83 23.92 -16.10
CA GLU A 348 1.07 24.14 -14.86
C GLU A 348 0.23 22.90 -14.47
N ILE A 349 -0.21 22.16 -15.48
CA ILE A 349 -1.12 21.01 -15.32
C ILE A 349 -0.36 19.69 -15.23
N PHE A 350 0.69 19.51 -16.02
CA PHE A 350 1.44 18.26 -16.16
C PHE A 350 2.92 18.47 -15.87
N ASP A 351 3.50 17.55 -15.11
CA ASP A 351 4.92 17.56 -14.76
C ASP A 351 5.77 16.88 -15.85
N ALA A 352 5.17 15.97 -16.64
CA ALA A 352 5.82 15.29 -17.74
C ALA A 352 4.97 15.25 -19.02
N LEU A 353 5.58 15.60 -20.16
CA LEU A 353 4.96 15.52 -21.49
C LEU A 353 5.73 14.49 -22.35
N ILE A 354 5.01 13.50 -22.88
CA ILE A 354 5.58 12.40 -23.67
C ILE A 354 5.18 12.56 -25.14
N ASN A 355 6.19 12.58 -26.00
CA ASN A 355 6.12 12.84 -27.44
C ASN A 355 5.40 14.15 -27.83
N PRO A 356 5.58 15.28 -27.12
CA PRO A 356 4.96 16.53 -27.52
C PRO A 356 5.48 16.98 -28.90
N ARG A 357 4.57 17.43 -29.75
CA ARG A 357 4.90 18.04 -31.04
C ARG A 357 5.04 19.54 -30.85
N LEU A 358 6.27 20.04 -30.77
CA LEU A 358 6.55 21.46 -30.50
C LEU A 358 6.82 22.23 -31.79
N THR A 359 6.39 23.50 -31.86
CA THR A 359 6.89 24.42 -32.89
C THR A 359 8.36 24.79 -32.65
N PRO A 360 9.09 25.28 -33.67
CA PRO A 360 10.47 25.75 -33.49
C PRO A 360 10.62 26.82 -32.40
N CYS A 361 9.64 27.72 -32.27
CA CYS A 361 9.60 28.74 -31.22
C CYS A 361 9.48 28.11 -29.83
N ALA A 362 8.52 27.19 -29.65
CA ALA A 362 8.35 26.46 -28.39
C ALA A 362 9.61 25.65 -28.03
N LEU A 363 10.25 25.00 -29.01
CA LEU A 363 11.48 24.23 -28.81
C LEU A 363 12.63 25.10 -28.29
N ASN A 364 12.80 26.32 -28.82
CA ASN A 364 13.82 27.26 -28.36
C ASN A 364 13.64 27.66 -26.88
N ILE A 365 12.39 27.81 -26.42
CA ILE A 365 12.07 28.13 -25.02
C ILE A 365 12.44 26.97 -24.11
N VAL A 366 12.14 25.75 -24.53
CA VAL A 366 12.50 24.57 -23.73
C VAL A 366 14.03 24.46 -23.61
N TYR A 367 14.77 24.70 -24.69
CA TYR A 367 16.24 24.66 -24.62
C TYR A 367 16.82 25.75 -23.70
N SER A 368 16.24 26.96 -23.68
CA SER A 368 16.73 28.05 -22.84
C SER A 368 16.42 27.88 -21.35
N ARG A 369 15.36 27.14 -20.99
CA ARG A 369 14.95 26.90 -19.59
C ARG A 369 15.76 25.81 -18.90
N MET A 370 16.67 26.19 -18.01
CA MET A 370 17.59 25.28 -17.31
C MET A 370 16.91 24.29 -16.35
N ASP A 371 15.67 24.56 -15.94
CA ASP A 371 14.89 23.71 -15.05
C ASP A 371 14.21 22.52 -15.76
N ILE A 372 14.14 22.55 -17.10
CA ILE A 372 13.53 21.47 -17.88
C ILE A 372 14.53 20.34 -18.12
N ARG A 373 14.05 19.11 -17.89
CA ARG A 373 14.76 17.85 -18.10
C ARG A 373 14.23 17.11 -19.33
N PHE A 374 15.13 16.42 -20.02
CA PHE A 374 14.85 15.69 -21.25
C PHE A 374 15.14 14.20 -21.06
N ILE A 375 14.24 13.36 -21.52
CA ILE A 375 14.42 11.91 -21.62
C ILE A 375 14.19 11.52 -23.07
N SER A 376 15.10 10.77 -23.68
CA SER A 376 14.95 10.37 -25.08
C SER A 376 15.53 8.99 -25.32
N GLU A 377 14.91 8.21 -26.19
CA GLU A 377 15.59 7.08 -26.83
C GLU A 377 16.62 7.58 -27.86
N MET A 378 17.67 6.78 -28.09
CA MET A 378 18.71 7.16 -29.05
C MET A 378 18.15 7.29 -30.49
N LYS A 379 17.20 6.42 -30.86
CA LYS A 379 16.56 6.40 -32.19
C LYS A 379 15.65 7.61 -32.43
N THR A 380 15.00 8.13 -31.41
CA THR A 380 14.01 9.23 -31.52
C THR A 380 14.67 10.60 -31.65
N THR A 381 15.92 10.76 -31.20
CA THR A 381 16.67 12.03 -31.34
C THR A 381 16.73 12.54 -32.79
N LYS A 382 16.85 11.63 -33.77
CA LYS A 382 16.84 11.95 -35.20
C LYS A 382 15.44 12.23 -35.74
N ILE A 383 14.42 11.53 -35.23
CA ILE A 383 13.02 11.62 -35.69
C ILE A 383 12.43 12.99 -35.34
N PHE A 384 12.72 13.50 -34.14
CA PHE A 384 12.22 14.78 -33.65
C PHE A 384 13.17 15.95 -33.92
N ASN A 385 14.24 15.72 -34.71
CA ASN A 385 15.25 16.73 -35.04
C ASN A 385 15.80 17.47 -33.80
N LEU A 386 15.92 16.74 -32.69
CA LEU A 386 16.34 17.32 -31.42
C LEU A 386 17.86 17.54 -31.48
N GLU A 387 18.29 18.78 -31.24
CA GLU A 387 19.71 19.13 -31.11
C GLU A 387 20.25 18.73 -29.72
N VAL A 388 20.07 17.45 -29.36
CA VAL A 388 20.46 16.86 -28.07
C VAL A 388 21.93 17.12 -27.73
N LYS A 389 22.80 17.25 -28.74
CA LYS A 389 24.21 17.60 -28.58
C LYS A 389 24.45 18.98 -27.92
N ARG A 390 23.44 19.87 -27.91
CA ARG A 390 23.50 21.20 -27.28
C ARG A 390 23.17 21.17 -25.78
N LEU A 391 22.62 20.06 -25.27
CA LEU A 391 22.21 19.94 -23.87
C LEU A 391 23.31 19.28 -23.02
N PRO A 392 23.58 19.78 -21.79
CA PRO A 392 24.49 19.12 -20.88
C PRO A 392 23.89 17.79 -20.37
N SER A 393 24.74 16.82 -20.01
CA SER A 393 24.32 15.51 -19.48
C SER A 393 23.47 15.60 -18.21
N SER A 394 23.56 16.70 -17.45
CA SER A 394 22.68 16.97 -16.31
C SER A 394 21.23 17.27 -16.68
N ARG A 395 20.96 17.62 -17.94
CA ARG A 395 19.63 17.96 -18.45
C ARG A 395 19.05 16.91 -19.39
N ILE A 396 19.81 15.90 -19.81
CA ILE A 396 19.33 14.87 -20.72
C ILE A 396 19.71 13.47 -20.28
N LEU A 397 18.73 12.58 -20.26
CA LEU A 397 18.89 11.14 -20.12
C LEU A 397 18.61 10.46 -21.46
N ILE A 398 19.56 9.67 -21.94
CA ILE A 398 19.36 8.81 -23.13
C ILE A 398 19.08 7.39 -22.65
N LEU A 399 17.90 6.87 -22.97
CA LEU A 399 17.51 5.49 -22.71
C LEU A 399 18.14 4.57 -23.77
N LEU A 400 18.68 3.43 -23.32
CA LEU A 400 19.29 2.42 -24.17
C LEU A 400 18.31 1.26 -24.37
N ASP A 401 18.07 0.86 -25.62
CA ASP A 401 17.10 -0.16 -26.04
C ASP A 401 17.32 -1.57 -25.43
N ASN A 402 18.42 -1.83 -24.72
CA ASN A 402 18.83 -3.16 -24.25
C ASN A 402 18.85 -3.32 -22.71
N GLU A 403 18.39 -2.33 -21.95
CA GLU A 403 18.34 -2.43 -20.48
C GLU A 403 17.12 -3.23 -20.03
N SER A 404 17.30 -4.13 -19.06
CA SER A 404 16.16 -4.85 -18.49
C SER A 404 15.22 -3.91 -17.71
N ASP A 405 13.93 -4.25 -17.60
CA ASP A 405 12.92 -3.50 -16.83
C ASP A 405 13.43 -3.11 -15.42
N PHE A 406 14.19 -3.98 -14.76
CA PHE A 406 14.74 -3.72 -13.42
C PHE A 406 15.83 -2.64 -13.38
N GLN A 407 16.56 -2.49 -14.49
CA GLN A 407 17.61 -1.49 -14.63
C GLN A 407 17.04 -0.11 -14.94
N MET A 408 15.86 0.00 -15.56
CA MET A 408 15.24 1.29 -15.94
C MET A 408 14.97 2.24 -14.77
N TRP A 409 14.67 1.71 -13.57
CA TRP A 409 14.44 2.55 -12.40
C TRP A 409 15.65 3.40 -12.00
N GLU A 410 16.85 2.81 -12.06
CA GLU A 410 18.06 3.44 -11.55
C GLU A 410 18.49 4.71 -12.33
N PRO A 411 18.70 4.67 -13.66
CA PRO A 411 19.04 5.86 -14.44
C PRO A 411 17.93 6.90 -14.38
N LEU A 412 16.65 6.48 -14.38
CA LEU A 412 15.51 7.39 -14.29
C LEU A 412 15.48 8.14 -12.94
N CYS A 413 15.57 7.40 -11.83
CA CYS A 413 15.51 7.98 -10.49
C CYS A 413 16.74 8.85 -10.18
N LEU A 414 17.94 8.42 -10.60
CA LEU A 414 19.16 9.22 -10.47
C LEU A 414 19.04 10.51 -11.27
N PHE A 415 18.60 10.43 -12.52
CA PHE A 415 18.43 11.59 -13.37
C PHE A 415 17.38 12.57 -12.85
N LEU A 416 16.27 12.07 -12.31
CA LEU A 416 15.21 12.90 -11.72
C LEU A 416 15.53 13.32 -10.27
N ASN A 417 16.53 12.76 -9.61
CA ASN A 417 16.79 12.95 -8.18
C ASN A 417 15.58 12.56 -7.32
N LEU A 418 14.98 11.41 -7.63
CA LEU A 418 13.83 10.84 -6.93
C LEU A 418 14.18 9.49 -6.29
N PRO A 419 13.51 9.11 -5.18
CA PRO A 419 13.77 7.82 -4.55
C PRO A 419 13.26 6.68 -5.43
N LYS A 420 14.12 5.68 -5.65
CA LYS A 420 13.73 4.43 -6.33
C LYS A 420 12.58 3.72 -5.60
N PRO A 421 11.47 3.37 -6.28
CA PRO A 421 10.37 2.62 -5.69
C PRO A 421 10.76 1.15 -5.45
N ALA A 422 10.03 0.48 -4.56
CA ALA A 422 10.21 -0.95 -4.32
C ALA A 422 9.49 -1.82 -5.37
N GLN A 423 8.54 -1.25 -6.11
CA GLN A 423 7.77 -1.95 -7.13
C GLN A 423 8.61 -2.26 -8.38
N ASN A 424 8.17 -3.23 -9.18
CA ASN A 424 8.76 -3.49 -10.49
C ASN A 424 8.55 -2.30 -11.42
N PHE A 425 9.41 -2.17 -12.43
CA PHE A 425 9.16 -1.20 -13.48
C PHE A 425 7.91 -1.67 -14.25
N PRO A 426 6.93 -0.78 -14.49
CA PRO A 426 5.66 -1.17 -15.07
C PRO A 426 5.80 -1.52 -16.56
N ASN A 427 5.16 -2.60 -16.97
CA ASN A 427 5.19 -3.11 -18.34
C ASN A 427 3.82 -3.61 -18.84
N ARG A 428 2.76 -3.56 -18.01
CA ARG A 428 1.42 -4.00 -18.41
C ARG A 428 0.64 -2.95 -19.19
N ALA A 429 0.84 -1.67 -18.90
CA ALA A 429 0.08 -0.59 -19.54
C ALA A 429 0.33 -0.56 -21.05
N THR A 430 -0.74 -0.56 -21.84
CA THR A 430 -0.67 -0.50 -23.31
C THR A 430 -1.40 0.73 -23.85
N SER A 431 -1.04 1.16 -25.07
CA SER A 431 -1.64 2.32 -25.73
C SER A 431 -3.16 2.20 -25.90
N LYS A 432 -3.67 0.96 -25.94
CA LYS A 432 -5.10 0.66 -25.96
C LYS A 432 -5.83 1.17 -24.73
N SER A 433 -5.15 1.26 -23.58
CA SER A 433 -5.73 1.66 -22.29
C SER A 433 -6.04 3.16 -22.21
N ARG A 434 -5.39 3.98 -23.05
CA ARG A 434 -5.55 5.44 -23.12
C ARG A 434 -5.41 6.16 -21.76
N LEU A 435 -4.57 5.65 -20.88
CA LEU A 435 -4.43 6.11 -19.49
C LEU A 435 -4.03 7.58 -19.34
N PHE A 436 -2.97 7.97 -20.06
CA PHE A 436 -2.33 9.28 -19.88
C PHE A 436 -2.63 10.25 -21.03
N ARG A 437 -3.67 9.99 -21.82
CA ARG A 437 -4.12 10.90 -22.87
C ARG A 437 -5.16 11.85 -22.30
N ALA A 438 -4.92 13.15 -22.43
CA ALA A 438 -5.90 14.16 -22.07
C ALA A 438 -6.89 14.30 -23.24
N ASP A 439 -7.85 13.39 -23.33
CA ASP A 439 -8.78 13.25 -24.46
C ASP A 439 -9.82 14.39 -24.54
N ARG A 440 -9.81 15.31 -23.57
CA ARG A 440 -10.65 16.49 -23.61
C ARG A 440 -10.01 17.57 -24.49
N PRO A 441 -10.76 18.20 -25.41
CA PRO A 441 -10.31 19.40 -26.09
C PRO A 441 -9.99 20.50 -25.06
N ILE A 442 -8.80 21.07 -25.12
CA ILE A 442 -8.47 22.27 -24.34
C ILE A 442 -9.37 23.38 -24.87
N SER A 443 -10.47 23.70 -24.18
CA SER A 443 -11.27 24.86 -24.55
C SER A 443 -10.50 26.12 -24.15
N VAL A 444 -9.81 26.71 -25.11
CA VAL A 444 -9.25 28.07 -24.99
C VAL A 444 -10.42 29.04 -24.87
N GLY A 445 -10.68 29.49 -23.65
CA GLY A 445 -11.62 30.56 -23.35
C GLY A 445 -13.10 30.15 -23.33
N ARG A 446 -13.65 29.97 -22.13
CA ARG A 446 -14.99 30.49 -21.83
C ARG A 446 -14.98 31.22 -20.48
N SER A 447 -15.48 32.45 -20.58
CA SER A 447 -15.64 33.47 -19.56
C SER A 447 -16.35 32.98 -18.31
N GLY A 448 -15.81 33.39 -17.16
CA GLY A 448 -16.56 33.86 -15.99
C GLY A 448 -17.95 33.27 -15.78
N GLN A 449 -18.01 32.01 -15.34
CA GLN A 449 -19.04 31.63 -14.40
C GLN A 449 -18.34 31.25 -13.10
N ASN A 450 -18.40 32.16 -12.13
CA ASN A 450 -18.25 31.82 -10.73
C ASN A 450 -19.43 30.89 -10.37
N SER A 451 -19.33 29.61 -10.73
CA SER A 451 -20.16 28.59 -10.11
C SER A 451 -19.55 28.37 -8.74
N THR A 452 -20.09 29.06 -7.74
CA THR A 452 -19.91 28.74 -6.32
C THR A 452 -20.64 27.43 -6.02
N ARG A 453 -20.25 26.35 -6.70
CA ARG A 453 -20.67 25.00 -6.31
C ARG A 453 -19.86 24.65 -5.06
N LYS A 454 -20.54 24.27 -3.98
CA LYS A 454 -19.93 23.57 -2.85
C LYS A 454 -19.36 22.25 -3.38
N GLY A 455 -18.16 22.29 -3.95
CA GLY A 455 -17.46 21.12 -4.44
C GLY A 455 -17.02 20.27 -3.26
N TRP A 456 -17.26 18.96 -3.33
CA TRP A 456 -16.62 18.02 -2.44
C TRP A 456 -15.11 18.15 -2.61
N SER A 457 -14.36 18.08 -1.50
CA SER A 457 -12.91 18.12 -1.56
C SER A 457 -12.38 16.92 -2.35
N LEU A 458 -11.58 17.21 -3.37
CA LEU A 458 -10.84 16.19 -4.10
C LEU A 458 -9.71 15.65 -3.23
N ASP A 459 -9.25 14.45 -3.54
CA ASP A 459 -8.03 13.90 -2.95
C ASP A 459 -6.79 14.72 -3.34
N ILE A 460 -5.77 14.67 -2.48
CA ILE A 460 -4.52 15.43 -2.63
C ILE A 460 -3.41 14.61 -3.31
N SER A 461 -3.77 13.50 -3.96
CA SER A 461 -2.80 12.66 -4.65
C SER A 461 -2.27 13.35 -5.92
N PRO A 462 -1.01 13.09 -6.32
CA PRO A 462 -0.41 13.72 -7.49
C PRO A 462 -1.20 13.52 -8.79
N TRP A 463 -2.01 12.47 -8.88
CA TRP A 463 -2.76 12.11 -10.09
C TRP A 463 -4.16 12.72 -10.15
N VAL A 464 -4.48 13.63 -9.24
CA VAL A 464 -5.72 14.42 -9.25
C VAL A 464 -5.37 15.83 -9.65
N LEU A 465 -5.90 16.27 -10.80
CA LEU A 465 -5.72 17.67 -11.21
C LEU A 465 -6.42 18.63 -10.23
N PRO A 466 -5.76 19.73 -9.84
CA PRO A 466 -6.32 20.66 -8.89
C PRO A 466 -7.50 21.44 -9.52
N PRO A 467 -8.50 21.86 -8.72
CA PRO A 467 -9.70 22.55 -9.23
C PRO A 467 -9.40 23.84 -10.01
N GLN A 468 -8.27 24.51 -9.72
CA GLN A 468 -7.85 25.75 -10.38
C GLN A 468 -7.43 25.56 -11.84
N CYS A 469 -7.30 24.32 -12.33
CA CYS A 469 -6.99 24.03 -13.73
C CYS A 469 -8.19 24.28 -14.69
N ASN A 470 -9.27 24.93 -14.25
CA ASN A 470 -10.48 25.23 -15.01
C ASN A 470 -11.12 23.99 -15.68
N TRP A 471 -10.90 22.81 -15.11
CA TRP A 471 -11.53 21.56 -15.53
C TRP A 471 -12.95 21.49 -14.97
N GLU A 472 -13.95 21.76 -15.80
CA GLU A 472 -15.36 21.60 -15.44
C GLU A 472 -15.86 20.19 -15.79
N PRO A 473 -16.47 19.43 -14.87
CA PRO A 473 -17.05 18.13 -15.20
C PRO A 473 -17.99 18.23 -16.41
N SER A 474 -17.92 17.24 -17.31
CA SER A 474 -18.80 17.20 -18.49
C SER A 474 -20.27 17.31 -18.08
N LEU A 475 -20.99 18.29 -18.64
CA LEU A 475 -22.41 18.46 -18.34
C LEU A 475 -23.20 17.21 -18.78
N PRO A 476 -24.25 16.82 -18.04
CA PRO A 476 -25.14 15.73 -18.44
C PRO A 476 -25.65 16.00 -19.86
N SER A 477 -25.27 15.14 -20.80
CA SER A 477 -25.69 15.33 -22.19
C SER A 477 -27.15 14.92 -22.42
N GLY A 478 -27.74 14.15 -21.49
CA GLY A 478 -29.08 13.57 -21.61
C GLY A 478 -29.23 12.62 -22.80
N ARG A 479 -28.12 12.31 -23.49
CA ARG A 479 -28.10 11.43 -24.66
C ARG A 479 -28.39 9.99 -24.23
N PRO A 480 -29.03 9.20 -25.10
CA PRO A 480 -29.19 7.77 -24.85
C PRO A 480 -27.81 7.11 -24.74
N ALA A 481 -27.69 6.16 -23.82
CA ALA A 481 -26.50 5.35 -23.74
C ALA A 481 -26.28 4.56 -25.05
N PRO A 482 -25.02 4.34 -25.49
CA PRO A 482 -24.74 3.50 -26.65
C PRO A 482 -25.28 2.07 -26.44
N PRO A 483 -25.53 1.28 -27.49
CA PRO A 483 -25.98 -0.10 -27.34
C PRO A 483 -24.96 -0.95 -26.56
N ALA A 484 -25.47 -1.89 -25.75
CA ALA A 484 -24.62 -2.82 -24.99
C ALA A 484 -24.02 -3.87 -25.91
N GLY A 485 -22.84 -4.39 -25.56
CA GLY A 485 -22.23 -5.55 -26.20
C GLY A 485 -22.96 -6.85 -25.87
N ARG A 486 -22.24 -7.98 -25.91
CA ARG A 486 -22.80 -9.28 -25.50
C ARG A 486 -23.00 -9.32 -23.98
N CYS A 487 -24.15 -9.81 -23.52
CA CYS A 487 -24.36 -10.09 -22.10
C CYS A 487 -23.46 -11.26 -21.66
N ARG A 488 -22.59 -11.02 -20.67
CA ARG A 488 -21.75 -12.06 -20.05
C ARG A 488 -22.43 -12.68 -18.84
N PHE A 489 -23.04 -11.83 -18.01
CA PHE A 489 -23.71 -12.25 -16.78
C PHE A 489 -25.03 -11.53 -16.63
N PHE A 490 -26.03 -12.27 -16.15
CA PHE A 490 -27.34 -11.75 -15.81
C PHE A 490 -27.88 -12.53 -14.61
N SER A 491 -28.43 -11.82 -13.64
CA SER A 491 -29.13 -12.39 -12.49
C SER A 491 -30.31 -11.52 -12.11
N GLU A 492 -31.49 -12.12 -11.97
CA GLU A 492 -32.66 -11.44 -11.40
C GLU A 492 -32.44 -11.06 -9.93
N MET A 493 -31.48 -11.69 -9.25
CA MET A 493 -31.19 -11.53 -7.83
C MET A 493 -32.36 -11.92 -6.90
N VAL A 494 -33.20 -12.88 -7.32
CA VAL A 494 -34.28 -13.44 -6.47
C VAL A 494 -33.85 -14.68 -5.68
N SER A 495 -32.63 -15.17 -5.91
CA SER A 495 -31.99 -16.27 -5.19
C SER A 495 -30.48 -16.14 -5.25
N ALA A 496 -29.77 -16.90 -4.40
CA ALA A 496 -28.31 -17.00 -4.46
C ALA A 496 -27.85 -17.50 -5.84
N THR A 497 -26.71 -17.00 -6.30
CA THR A 497 -26.11 -17.33 -7.59
C THR A 497 -24.59 -17.44 -7.46
N PRO A 498 -23.93 -18.37 -8.18
CA PRO A 498 -22.47 -18.46 -8.18
C PRO A 498 -21.81 -17.24 -8.83
N SER A 499 -22.53 -16.44 -9.62
CA SER A 499 -21.99 -15.25 -10.27
C SER A 499 -21.82 -14.07 -9.31
N PHE A 500 -22.67 -13.99 -8.28
CA PHE A 500 -22.65 -12.93 -7.27
C PHE A 500 -22.68 -13.54 -5.86
N ILE A 501 -21.55 -13.44 -5.18
CA ILE A 501 -21.30 -14.09 -3.90
C ILE A 501 -21.55 -13.08 -2.78
N GLY A 502 -22.31 -13.48 -1.76
CA GLY A 502 -22.51 -12.67 -0.55
C GLY A 502 -21.19 -12.46 0.21
N LEU A 503 -20.91 -11.22 0.61
CA LEU A 503 -19.72 -10.87 1.38
C LEU A 503 -19.98 -10.96 2.89
N VAL A 504 -18.98 -11.44 3.61
CA VAL A 504 -18.93 -11.40 5.08
C VAL A 504 -17.83 -10.48 5.61
N GLU A 505 -16.97 -9.99 4.72
CA GLU A 505 -15.86 -9.09 5.05
C GLU A 505 -16.33 -7.64 5.22
N THR A 506 -15.46 -6.72 5.64
CA THR A 506 -15.72 -5.28 5.73
C THR A 506 -14.55 -4.49 5.15
N PHE A 507 -14.58 -3.16 5.22
CA PHE A 507 -13.47 -2.31 4.83
C PHE A 507 -13.25 -1.17 5.84
N PRO A 508 -12.06 -0.55 5.84
CA PRO A 508 -11.77 0.59 6.72
C PRO A 508 -12.76 1.75 6.52
N GLY A 509 -13.24 2.31 7.63
CA GLY A 509 -14.19 3.43 7.61
C GLY A 509 -15.68 3.05 7.56
N ASN A 510 -16.01 1.77 7.32
CA ASN A 510 -17.39 1.28 7.43
C ASN A 510 -17.74 0.91 8.89
N MET A 511 -18.75 1.49 9.50
CA MET A 511 -19.21 1.17 10.86
C MET A 511 -20.01 -0.15 10.95
N ALA A 512 -20.26 -0.84 9.83
CA ALA A 512 -20.94 -2.12 9.79
C ALA A 512 -20.02 -3.28 9.40
N SER A 513 -20.26 -4.49 9.93
CA SER A 513 -19.68 -5.73 9.40
C SER A 513 -20.67 -6.41 8.45
N PHE A 514 -20.23 -6.86 7.27
CA PHE A 514 -21.13 -7.61 6.39
C PHE A 514 -21.38 -9.03 6.90
N THR A 515 -22.57 -9.56 6.66
CA THR A 515 -22.94 -10.90 7.10
C THR A 515 -23.81 -11.59 6.07
N GLN A 516 -23.83 -12.92 6.10
CA GLN A 516 -24.76 -13.72 5.30
C GLN A 516 -26.23 -13.35 5.59
N LYS A 517 -26.56 -13.02 6.84
CA LYS A 517 -27.93 -12.62 7.24
C LYS A 517 -28.30 -11.21 6.77
N GLY A 518 -27.31 -10.39 6.42
CA GLY A 518 -27.52 -9.06 5.88
C GLY A 518 -27.91 -9.08 4.40
N LEU A 519 -27.74 -10.20 3.70
CA LEU A 519 -28.18 -10.40 2.31
C LEU A 519 -29.33 -11.40 2.28
N VAL A 520 -30.53 -10.92 1.99
CA VAL A 520 -31.76 -11.74 1.93
C VAL A 520 -32.36 -11.67 0.53
N TYR A 521 -32.63 -12.81 -0.07
CA TYR A 521 -33.27 -12.88 -1.37
C TYR A 521 -34.79 -12.97 -1.23
N LYS A 522 -35.52 -12.14 -1.98
CA LYS A 522 -36.99 -12.11 -2.06
C LYS A 522 -37.44 -12.06 -3.52
N ALA A 523 -38.75 -12.14 -3.74
CA ALA A 523 -39.35 -12.11 -5.08
C ALA A 523 -39.04 -10.81 -5.86
N ASP A 524 -38.75 -9.71 -5.16
CA ASP A 524 -38.44 -8.39 -5.74
C ASP A 524 -36.93 -8.09 -5.80
N GLY A 525 -36.06 -9.06 -5.46
CA GLY A 525 -34.60 -8.94 -5.59
C GLY A 525 -33.82 -9.28 -4.32
N ALA A 526 -32.56 -8.86 -4.29
CA ALA A 526 -31.65 -9.03 -3.18
C ALA A 526 -31.76 -7.82 -2.24
N HIS A 527 -32.13 -8.07 -0.99
CA HIS A 527 -32.27 -7.09 0.08
C HIS A 527 -30.98 -7.07 0.89
N LEU A 528 -30.28 -5.93 0.88
CA LEU A 528 -29.16 -5.63 1.75
C LEU A 528 -29.68 -4.91 2.99
N ILE A 529 -29.59 -5.53 4.16
CA ILE A 529 -30.26 -5.08 5.38
C ILE A 529 -29.21 -4.68 6.41
N ILE A 530 -29.24 -3.42 6.83
CA ILE A 530 -28.41 -2.90 7.92
C ILE A 530 -29.21 -2.86 9.22
N ASN A 531 -28.60 -3.34 10.31
CA ASN A 531 -29.19 -3.47 11.63
C ASN A 531 -28.25 -2.91 12.71
N LYS A 532 -28.83 -2.40 13.80
CA LYS A 532 -28.13 -2.14 15.07
C LYS A 532 -27.83 -3.44 15.81
N LYS A 533 -26.92 -4.22 15.24
CA LYS A 533 -26.45 -5.48 15.78
C LYS A 533 -24.92 -5.49 15.76
N PRO A 534 -24.27 -5.27 16.91
CA PRO A 534 -22.81 -5.23 16.96
C PRO A 534 -22.17 -6.54 16.55
N ILE A 535 -21.08 -6.46 15.78
CA ILE A 535 -20.23 -7.59 15.39
C ILE A 535 -18.77 -7.19 15.61
N GLY A 536 -18.14 -7.80 16.62
CA GLY A 536 -16.81 -7.39 17.06
C GLY A 536 -16.83 -5.96 17.58
N SER A 537 -15.96 -5.10 17.04
CA SER A 537 -15.87 -3.68 17.41
C SER A 537 -16.81 -2.76 16.61
N ARG A 538 -17.53 -3.30 15.62
CA ARG A 538 -18.42 -2.49 14.76
C ARG A 538 -19.85 -2.51 15.31
N PRO A 539 -20.51 -1.35 15.46
CA PRO A 539 -21.85 -1.27 16.08
C PRO A 539 -22.99 -1.84 15.22
N TYR A 540 -22.78 -1.98 13.91
CA TYR A 540 -23.82 -2.42 12.97
C TYR A 540 -23.44 -3.71 12.24
N SER A 541 -24.46 -4.42 11.75
CA SER A 541 -24.31 -5.52 10.80
C SER A 541 -25.04 -5.17 9.51
N SER A 542 -24.48 -5.49 8.36
CA SER A 542 -25.11 -5.20 7.06
C SER A 542 -24.94 -6.34 6.04
N GLY A 543 -25.41 -6.11 4.81
CA GLY A 543 -25.25 -7.01 3.66
C GLY A 543 -24.46 -6.39 2.52
N ALA A 544 -23.78 -7.25 1.78
CA ALA A 544 -23.10 -6.92 0.53
C ALA A 544 -22.94 -8.17 -0.35
N PHE A 545 -22.73 -7.97 -1.65
CA PHE A 545 -22.33 -9.03 -2.59
C PHE A 545 -21.26 -8.53 -3.56
N VAL A 546 -20.54 -9.47 -4.17
CA VAL A 546 -19.47 -9.23 -5.15
C VAL A 546 -19.57 -10.20 -6.32
N SER A 547 -19.15 -9.78 -7.51
CA SER A 547 -18.98 -10.70 -8.64
C SER A 547 -17.90 -11.74 -8.35
N ALA A 548 -18.14 -12.99 -8.77
CA ALA A 548 -17.14 -14.06 -8.66
C ALA A 548 -15.92 -13.83 -9.58
N GLN A 549 -16.12 -13.12 -10.69
CA GLN A 549 -15.08 -12.81 -11.67
C GLN A 549 -14.66 -11.34 -11.61
N SER A 550 -13.42 -11.08 -12.02
CA SER A 550 -12.91 -9.74 -12.31
C SER A 550 -13.10 -9.42 -13.80
N PHE A 551 -13.30 -8.14 -14.09
CA PHE A 551 -13.56 -7.63 -15.43
C PHE A 551 -12.53 -6.56 -15.78
N GLU A 552 -12.02 -6.60 -17.01
CA GLU A 552 -11.24 -5.52 -17.59
C GLU A 552 -12.15 -4.84 -18.62
N TYR A 553 -12.70 -3.69 -18.26
CA TYR A 553 -13.75 -2.99 -18.99
C TYR A 553 -15.10 -3.73 -19.03
N GLY A 554 -16.12 -3.03 -19.53
CA GLY A 554 -17.46 -3.56 -19.73
C GLY A 554 -18.54 -2.61 -19.24
N ARG A 555 -19.79 -3.04 -19.38
CA ARG A 555 -20.96 -2.32 -18.86
C ARG A 555 -21.60 -3.09 -17.72
N PHE A 556 -21.78 -2.43 -16.60
CA PHE A 556 -22.29 -2.99 -15.35
C PHE A 556 -23.61 -2.30 -15.02
N VAL A 557 -24.67 -3.09 -14.87
CA VAL A 557 -26.03 -2.57 -14.70
C VAL A 557 -26.72 -3.23 -13.53
N ALA A 558 -27.48 -2.46 -12.75
CA ALA A 558 -28.40 -2.96 -11.75
C ALA A 558 -29.65 -2.08 -11.68
N GLU A 559 -30.80 -2.68 -11.37
CA GLU A 559 -31.97 -1.95 -10.89
C GLU A 559 -31.89 -1.85 -9.37
N ILE A 560 -31.84 -0.62 -8.85
CA ILE A 560 -31.56 -0.32 -7.45
C ILE A 560 -32.72 0.50 -6.88
N LYS A 561 -33.18 0.10 -5.69
CA LYS A 561 -33.96 0.95 -4.78
C LYS A 561 -33.12 1.18 -3.53
N ALA A 562 -32.66 2.41 -3.32
CA ALA A 562 -31.71 2.76 -2.28
C ALA A 562 -32.32 2.73 -0.86
N ALA A 563 -31.47 2.59 0.16
CA ALA A 563 -31.89 2.70 1.55
C ALA A 563 -32.10 4.17 1.95
N ARG A 564 -33.22 4.47 2.62
CA ARG A 564 -33.48 5.77 3.25
C ARG A 564 -32.90 5.82 4.67
N GLY A 565 -32.37 6.97 5.06
CA GLY A 565 -31.94 7.26 6.43
C GLY A 565 -30.56 7.89 6.47
N SER A 566 -30.36 8.83 7.40
CA SER A 566 -29.04 9.41 7.63
C SER A 566 -28.06 8.36 8.13
N GLY A 567 -26.79 8.55 7.78
CA GLY A 567 -25.65 7.67 8.04
C GLY A 567 -25.65 6.38 7.23
N LEU A 568 -26.43 6.29 6.14
CA LEU A 568 -26.52 5.11 5.28
C LEU A 568 -26.08 5.45 3.86
N VAL A 569 -25.33 4.54 3.22
CA VAL A 569 -24.94 4.64 1.82
C VAL A 569 -25.23 3.34 1.10
N THR A 570 -25.95 3.43 -0.02
CA THR A 570 -26.15 2.32 -0.96
C THR A 570 -25.08 2.41 -2.04
N GLY A 571 -24.17 1.43 -2.11
CA GLY A 571 -23.06 1.41 -3.06
C GLY A 571 -23.26 0.41 -4.21
N PHE A 572 -22.86 0.81 -5.42
CA PHE A 572 -22.74 -0.02 -6.62
C PHE A 572 -21.47 0.39 -7.37
N PHE A 573 -20.44 -0.45 -7.36
CA PHE A 573 -19.09 0.00 -7.70
C PHE A 573 -18.17 -1.11 -8.20
N LEU A 574 -17.09 -0.73 -8.89
CA LEU A 574 -16.01 -1.62 -9.30
C LEU A 574 -14.80 -1.37 -8.40
N HIS A 575 -14.14 -2.42 -7.90
CA HIS A 575 -13.00 -2.26 -6.99
C HIS A 575 -11.90 -3.33 -7.16
N ARG A 576 -10.64 -2.91 -6.91
CA ARG A 576 -9.46 -3.75 -6.66
C ARG A 576 -8.52 -3.08 -5.65
N ASP A 577 -7.62 -3.85 -5.04
CA ASP A 577 -6.79 -3.38 -3.91
C ASP A 577 -5.32 -3.01 -4.23
N SER A 578 -4.61 -3.78 -5.07
CA SER A 578 -3.15 -3.61 -5.25
C SER A 578 -2.73 -3.49 -6.72
N PRO A 579 -2.62 -2.28 -7.30
CA PRO A 579 -2.90 -0.99 -6.68
C PRO A 579 -4.40 -0.74 -6.56
N ARG A 580 -4.80 0.18 -5.66
CA ARG A 580 -6.20 0.50 -5.45
C ARG A 580 -6.75 1.26 -6.64
N GLN A 581 -7.76 0.70 -7.29
CA GLN A 581 -8.53 1.36 -8.34
C GLN A 581 -10.02 1.09 -8.11
N GLU A 582 -10.84 2.11 -8.35
CA GLU A 582 -12.26 2.06 -7.98
C GLU A 582 -13.10 3.00 -8.86
N ILE A 583 -14.34 2.60 -9.18
CA ILE A 583 -15.32 3.38 -9.93
C ILE A 583 -16.68 3.23 -9.24
N ASP A 584 -17.25 4.35 -8.78
CA ASP A 584 -18.35 4.33 -7.82
C ASP A 584 -19.67 4.89 -8.36
N VAL A 585 -20.76 4.33 -7.87
CA VAL A 585 -22.08 4.95 -7.69
C VAL A 585 -22.47 4.76 -6.23
N GLU A 586 -22.65 5.86 -5.52
CA GLU A 586 -23.06 5.88 -4.11
C GLU A 586 -24.28 6.77 -3.92
N ILE A 587 -25.32 6.26 -3.26
CA ILE A 587 -26.54 7.03 -2.94
C ILE A 587 -26.62 7.11 -1.43
N SER A 588 -26.52 8.33 -0.89
CA SER A 588 -26.66 8.57 0.54
C SER A 588 -28.14 8.62 0.94
N GLY A 589 -28.48 7.98 2.05
CA GLY A 589 -29.87 7.87 2.50
C GLY A 589 -30.44 9.14 3.11
N ASP A 590 -29.60 10.13 3.44
CA ASP A 590 -29.99 11.48 3.87
C ASP A 590 -30.29 12.44 2.71
N ASP A 591 -29.79 12.13 1.51
CA ASP A 591 -29.99 12.93 0.30
C ASP A 591 -30.29 12.04 -0.93
N PRO A 592 -31.45 11.36 -0.93
CA PRO A 592 -31.76 10.36 -1.95
C PRO A 592 -32.10 10.94 -3.33
N ASN A 593 -32.09 12.27 -3.49
CA ASN A 593 -32.33 12.95 -4.77
C ASN A 593 -31.05 13.15 -5.59
N SER A 594 -29.90 12.71 -5.07
CA SER A 594 -28.62 12.77 -5.76
C SER A 594 -27.87 11.44 -5.64
N MET A 595 -26.89 11.25 -6.51
CA MET A 595 -25.88 10.21 -6.35
C MET A 595 -24.49 10.83 -6.39
N LEU A 596 -23.55 10.22 -5.69
CA LEU A 596 -22.13 10.51 -5.80
C LEU A 596 -21.50 9.50 -6.77
N VAL A 597 -20.78 9.99 -7.76
CA VAL A 597 -19.90 9.18 -8.59
C VAL A 597 -18.46 9.52 -8.26
N ASN A 598 -17.60 8.50 -8.18
CA ASN A 598 -16.23 8.68 -7.75
C ASN A 598 -15.29 7.77 -8.54
N VAL A 599 -14.02 8.18 -8.61
CA VAL A 599 -12.95 7.43 -9.27
C VAL A 599 -11.71 7.52 -8.40
N TYR A 600 -11.16 6.36 -8.05
CA TYR A 600 -9.85 6.22 -7.43
C TYR A 600 -8.86 5.64 -8.46
N PHE A 601 -7.72 6.30 -8.61
CA PHE A 601 -6.63 5.84 -9.46
C PHE A 601 -5.31 5.87 -8.67
N ASN A 602 -4.67 4.70 -8.59
CA ASN A 602 -3.27 4.56 -8.22
C ASN A 602 -2.52 3.90 -9.40
N PRO A 603 -1.31 4.38 -9.74
CA PRO A 603 -0.50 3.85 -10.82
C PRO A 603 0.18 2.53 -10.41
N GLY A 604 0.77 1.86 -11.38
CA GLY A 604 1.47 0.60 -11.24
C GLY A 604 0.68 -0.59 -11.76
N ASP A 605 1.37 -1.73 -11.79
CA ASP A 605 0.84 -2.99 -12.29
C ASP A 605 0.33 -3.87 -11.15
N ASP A 606 -0.18 -5.06 -11.48
CA ASP A 606 -0.70 -6.00 -10.50
C ASP A 606 0.31 -6.31 -9.38
N GLY A 607 -0.11 -6.14 -8.13
CA GLY A 607 0.74 -6.30 -6.96
C GLY A 607 1.58 -5.06 -6.59
N ALA A 608 1.46 -3.95 -7.33
CA ALA A 608 1.95 -2.66 -6.85
C ALA A 608 1.13 -2.26 -5.62
N THR A 609 1.74 -2.35 -4.44
CA THR A 609 1.14 -2.00 -3.14
C THR A 609 1.04 -0.47 -2.96
N LEU A 610 0.38 0.18 -3.92
CA LEU A 610 0.10 1.62 -3.95
C LEU A 610 -1.41 1.81 -3.75
N GLY A 611 -1.77 2.24 -2.54
CA GLY A 611 -3.16 2.45 -2.11
C GLY A 611 -3.30 3.82 -1.45
N PHE A 612 -2.86 4.87 -2.14
CA PHE A 612 -3.00 6.24 -1.69
C PHE A 612 -4.41 6.75 -1.92
N GLY A 613 -4.73 7.82 -1.20
CA GLY A 613 -5.95 8.59 -1.38
C GLY A 613 -7.09 8.14 -0.49
N TYR A 614 -7.74 9.13 0.13
CA TYR A 614 -8.90 8.90 1.01
C TYR A 614 -10.22 9.19 0.28
N ARG A 615 -10.27 10.27 -0.51
CA ARG A 615 -11.51 10.79 -1.10
C ARG A 615 -11.71 10.46 -2.58
N GLY A 616 -10.65 10.10 -3.30
CA GLY A 616 -10.70 9.97 -4.75
C GLY A 616 -10.99 11.31 -5.44
N SER A 617 -11.88 11.30 -6.42
CA SER A 617 -12.31 12.48 -7.16
C SER A 617 -13.85 12.52 -7.26
N PRO A 618 -14.58 12.84 -6.18
CA PRO A 618 -16.03 12.70 -6.16
C PRO A 618 -16.75 13.78 -6.98
N HIS A 619 -17.88 13.43 -7.60
CA HIS A 619 -18.80 14.36 -8.25
C HIS A 619 -20.26 14.01 -7.89
N ARG A 620 -21.02 15.02 -7.47
CA ARG A 620 -22.44 14.86 -7.13
C ARG A 620 -23.31 15.10 -8.35
N VAL A 621 -24.18 14.14 -8.66
CA VAL A 621 -25.11 14.14 -9.78
C VAL A 621 -26.54 14.21 -9.23
N GLU A 622 -27.28 15.24 -9.60
CA GLU A 622 -28.70 15.36 -9.25
C GLU A 622 -29.53 14.38 -10.09
N LEU A 623 -30.38 13.57 -9.43
CA LEU A 623 -31.23 12.56 -10.08
C LEU A 623 -32.58 13.14 -10.52
N GLY A 624 -33.09 14.12 -9.77
CA GLY A 624 -34.42 14.70 -10.00
C GLY A 624 -35.58 13.80 -9.55
N PHE A 625 -35.28 12.71 -8.83
CA PHE A 625 -36.23 11.80 -8.20
C PHE A 625 -35.63 11.25 -6.91
N ASP A 626 -36.48 10.73 -6.03
CA ASP A 626 -36.04 10.10 -4.79
C ASP A 626 -35.74 8.61 -5.01
N ALA A 627 -34.45 8.26 -5.00
CA ALA A 627 -33.95 6.91 -5.27
C ALA A 627 -34.37 5.85 -4.23
N THR A 628 -35.05 6.24 -3.15
CA THR A 628 -35.52 5.32 -2.10
C THR A 628 -36.95 4.83 -2.32
N LEU A 629 -37.70 5.48 -3.23
CA LEU A 629 -39.12 5.19 -3.45
C LEU A 629 -39.33 4.03 -4.43
N GLU A 630 -38.67 4.08 -5.59
CA GLU A 630 -38.85 3.13 -6.69
C GLU A 630 -37.51 2.57 -7.20
N PHE A 631 -37.58 1.52 -8.02
CA PHE A 631 -36.40 0.99 -8.69
C PHE A 631 -36.02 1.86 -9.89
N HIS A 632 -34.76 2.25 -9.96
CA HIS A 632 -34.15 2.90 -11.11
C HIS A 632 -32.96 2.10 -11.62
N ARG A 633 -32.67 2.23 -12.92
CA ARG A 633 -31.61 1.45 -13.58
C ARG A 633 -30.33 2.27 -13.62
N TYR A 634 -29.33 1.85 -12.86
CA TYR A 634 -28.01 2.49 -12.77
C TYR A 634 -26.99 1.71 -13.60
N THR A 635 -26.20 2.42 -14.39
CA THR A 635 -25.21 1.82 -15.29
C THR A 635 -23.85 2.50 -15.15
N ILE A 636 -22.79 1.70 -15.00
CA ILE A 636 -21.40 2.09 -15.19
C ILE A 636 -20.93 1.46 -16.51
N ASP A 637 -20.60 2.28 -17.50
CA ASP A 637 -19.97 1.84 -18.76
C ASP A 637 -18.50 2.27 -18.72
N TRP A 638 -17.62 1.29 -18.48
CA TRP A 638 -16.18 1.50 -18.33
C TRP A 638 -15.46 0.98 -19.57
N ARG A 639 -14.74 1.88 -20.24
CA ARG A 639 -13.95 1.64 -21.45
C ARG A 639 -12.54 2.17 -21.27
N PRO A 640 -11.61 1.78 -22.16
CA PRO A 640 -10.29 2.39 -22.15
C PRO A 640 -10.37 3.92 -22.26
N GLY A 641 -9.78 4.61 -21.29
CA GLY A 641 -9.74 6.07 -21.19
C GLY A 641 -11.06 6.79 -20.94
N ARG A 642 -12.17 6.07 -20.66
CA ARG A 642 -13.49 6.70 -20.48
C ARG A 642 -14.42 5.93 -19.55
N ILE A 643 -15.19 6.64 -18.75
CA ILE A 643 -16.30 6.10 -17.95
C ILE A 643 -17.56 6.92 -18.25
N VAL A 644 -18.68 6.24 -18.45
CA VAL A 644 -20.00 6.86 -18.61
C VAL A 644 -20.94 6.29 -17.56
N TRP A 645 -21.57 7.17 -16.79
CA TRP A 645 -22.63 6.83 -15.85
C TRP A 645 -23.98 7.17 -16.47
N SER A 646 -24.92 6.22 -16.39
CA SER A 646 -26.29 6.41 -16.88
C SER A 646 -27.32 6.01 -15.84
N VAL A 647 -28.45 6.71 -15.85
CA VAL A 647 -29.64 6.43 -15.02
C VAL A 647 -30.83 6.36 -15.97
N ASP A 648 -31.59 5.26 -15.89
CA ASP A 648 -32.73 4.97 -16.78
C ASP A 648 -32.38 5.15 -18.27
N ASP A 649 -31.23 4.58 -18.64
CA ASP A 649 -30.64 4.59 -19.98
C ASP A 649 -30.27 5.98 -20.55
N ARG A 650 -30.25 7.02 -19.70
CA ARG A 650 -29.79 8.37 -20.03
C ARG A 650 -28.44 8.65 -19.41
N ILE A 651 -27.51 9.20 -20.18
CA ILE A 651 -26.19 9.61 -19.68
C ILE A 651 -26.35 10.81 -18.74
N VAL A 652 -25.93 10.62 -17.49
CA VAL A 652 -25.99 11.65 -16.44
C VAL A 652 -24.61 12.20 -16.09
N HIS A 653 -23.55 11.42 -16.30
CA HIS A 653 -22.18 11.88 -16.10
C HIS A 653 -21.19 11.12 -17.00
N GLU A 654 -20.08 11.76 -17.32
CA GLU A 654 -19.00 11.17 -18.11
C GLU A 654 -17.64 11.69 -17.64
N ARG A 655 -16.63 10.81 -17.69
CA ARG A 655 -15.23 11.17 -17.50
C ARG A 655 -14.35 10.56 -18.57
N VAL A 656 -13.32 11.30 -18.94
CA VAL A 656 -12.20 10.82 -19.74
C VAL A 656 -10.92 10.89 -18.90
N SER A 657 -9.85 10.27 -19.37
CA SER A 657 -8.53 10.37 -18.72
C SER A 657 -8.12 11.83 -18.50
N TRP A 658 -7.60 12.10 -17.30
CA TRP A 658 -7.28 13.43 -16.77
C TRP A 658 -8.48 14.36 -16.52
N ASP A 659 -9.68 13.79 -16.27
CA ASP A 659 -10.91 14.52 -15.87
C ASP A 659 -11.47 14.09 -14.49
N PRO A 660 -10.83 14.46 -13.35
CA PRO A 660 -9.52 15.09 -13.19
C PRO A 660 -8.38 14.08 -13.00
N THR A 661 -8.64 12.79 -13.13
CA THR A 661 -7.66 11.70 -12.91
C THR A 661 -7.55 10.83 -14.16
N PRO A 662 -6.47 10.04 -14.32
CA PRO A 662 -6.48 8.90 -15.22
C PRO A 662 -7.64 7.95 -14.92
N ILE A 663 -8.11 7.25 -15.95
CA ILE A 663 -9.18 6.23 -15.81
C ILE A 663 -8.55 4.88 -15.42
N PRO A 664 -9.10 4.16 -14.42
CA PRO A 664 -8.71 2.78 -14.10
C PRO A 664 -8.61 1.88 -15.32
N HIS A 665 -7.62 0.98 -15.33
CA HIS A 665 -7.34 0.09 -16.45
C HIS A 665 -7.12 -1.36 -16.05
N LEU A 666 -6.94 -1.62 -14.75
CA LEU A 666 -6.68 -2.96 -14.26
C LEU A 666 -8.00 -3.68 -13.93
N PRO A 667 -8.06 -5.02 -14.05
CA PRO A 667 -9.27 -5.76 -13.75
C PRO A 667 -9.81 -5.51 -12.35
N MET A 668 -11.12 -5.30 -12.24
CA MET A 668 -11.87 -5.03 -11.01
C MET A 668 -13.06 -5.97 -10.87
N ARG A 669 -13.52 -6.20 -9.64
CA ARG A 669 -14.78 -6.93 -9.38
C ARG A 669 -15.92 -5.93 -9.19
N LEU A 670 -17.13 -6.33 -9.53
CA LEU A 670 -18.35 -5.56 -9.27
C LEU A 670 -18.83 -5.85 -7.85
N HIS A 671 -19.08 -4.81 -7.07
CA HIS A 671 -19.53 -4.85 -5.70
C HIS A 671 -20.85 -4.10 -5.54
N ALA A 672 -21.66 -4.57 -4.59
CA ALA A 672 -22.80 -3.83 -4.07
C ALA A 672 -22.88 -4.00 -2.55
N ASN A 673 -23.20 -2.92 -1.85
CA ASN A 673 -23.32 -2.94 -0.40
C ASN A 673 -24.35 -1.93 0.11
N LEU A 674 -24.81 -2.15 1.34
CA LEU A 674 -25.41 -1.11 2.15
C LEU A 674 -24.47 -0.90 3.34
N TRP A 675 -23.95 0.30 3.55
CA TRP A 675 -22.93 0.53 4.57
C TRP A 675 -23.16 1.82 5.35
N ALA A 676 -22.47 1.95 6.47
CA ALA A 676 -22.57 3.09 7.36
C ALA A 676 -21.21 3.78 7.46
N PRO A 677 -20.98 4.93 6.82
CA PRO A 677 -19.69 5.61 6.89
C PRO A 677 -19.41 6.16 8.29
N ARG A 678 -18.14 6.14 8.69
CA ARG A 678 -17.66 6.95 9.83
C ARG A 678 -17.70 8.45 9.54
N SER A 679 -17.70 8.83 8.27
CA SER A 679 -17.71 10.22 7.81
C SER A 679 -19.12 10.80 7.86
N GLU A 680 -19.40 11.67 8.83
CA GLU A 680 -20.67 12.41 8.89
C GLU A 680 -20.81 13.39 7.71
N GLU A 681 -19.72 13.86 7.12
CA GLU A 681 -19.75 14.68 5.90
C GLU A 681 -20.36 13.92 4.72
N LEU A 682 -20.18 12.59 4.66
CA LEU A 682 -20.59 11.77 3.51
C LEU A 682 -22.10 11.51 3.46
N ALA A 683 -22.71 11.15 4.60
CA ALA A 683 -24.11 10.72 4.66
C ALA A 683 -24.84 11.18 5.94
N GLY A 684 -24.25 12.10 6.70
CA GLY A 684 -24.74 12.47 8.02
C GLY A 684 -24.50 11.41 9.09
N ARG A 685 -25.05 11.65 10.29
CA ARG A 685 -24.93 10.74 11.43
C ARG A 685 -26.05 9.72 11.40
N ILE A 686 -25.70 8.44 11.59
CA ILE A 686 -26.69 7.36 11.58
C ILE A 686 -27.75 7.53 12.68
N ASN A 687 -29.02 7.40 12.27
CA ASN A 687 -30.15 7.39 13.18
C ASN A 687 -30.54 5.95 13.53
N ASP A 688 -30.22 5.54 14.76
CA ASP A 688 -30.50 4.19 15.25
C ASP A 688 -32.00 3.82 15.22
N ASP A 689 -32.88 4.80 15.41
CA ASP A 689 -34.34 4.57 15.44
C ASP A 689 -34.91 4.31 14.03
N ALA A 690 -34.13 4.62 12.98
CA ALA A 690 -34.48 4.33 11.59
C ALA A 690 -34.03 2.92 11.14
N LEU A 691 -33.41 2.13 12.02
CA LEU A 691 -32.96 0.77 11.72
C LEU A 691 -34.01 -0.29 12.13
N PRO A 692 -34.16 -1.39 11.38
CA PRO A 692 -33.38 -1.76 10.20
C PRO A 692 -33.76 -0.97 8.95
N ALA A 693 -32.76 -0.72 8.11
CA ALA A 693 -32.94 -0.11 6.78
C ALA A 693 -32.52 -1.11 5.70
N THR A 694 -33.03 -0.93 4.47
CA THR A 694 -32.82 -1.89 3.38
C THR A 694 -32.60 -1.19 2.05
N ALA A 695 -31.58 -1.63 1.32
CA ALA A 695 -31.40 -1.35 -0.11
C ALA A 695 -31.73 -2.62 -0.91
N THR A 696 -32.38 -2.49 -2.06
CA THR A 696 -32.79 -3.64 -2.89
C THR A 696 -32.17 -3.58 -4.27
N PHE A 697 -31.61 -4.69 -4.72
CA PHE A 697 -30.97 -4.85 -6.03
C PHE A 697 -31.66 -5.96 -6.82
N LYS A 698 -31.98 -5.71 -8.09
CA LYS A 698 -32.47 -6.73 -9.03
C LYS A 698 -31.90 -6.55 -10.43
N ARG A 699 -32.02 -7.58 -11.27
CA ARG A 699 -31.56 -7.58 -12.67
C ARG A 699 -30.12 -7.08 -12.84
N VAL A 700 -29.21 -7.62 -12.03
CA VAL A 700 -27.80 -7.28 -12.10
C VAL A 700 -27.19 -7.96 -13.32
N SER A 701 -26.51 -7.18 -14.17
CA SER A 701 -25.93 -7.69 -15.41
C SER A 701 -24.60 -7.06 -15.78
N VAL A 702 -23.79 -7.82 -16.49
CA VAL A 702 -22.48 -7.41 -17.01
C VAL A 702 -22.41 -7.71 -18.49
N TRP A 703 -21.97 -6.72 -19.27
CA TRP A 703 -21.89 -6.76 -20.72
C TRP A 703 -20.47 -6.42 -21.18
N GLU A 704 -20.10 -6.93 -22.36
CA GLU A 704 -18.83 -6.61 -23.04
C GLU A 704 -18.70 -5.15 -23.45
#